data_AF-A0A4Q3ECY0-F1
#
_entry.id   AF-A0A4Q3ECY0-F1
#
_cell.length_a   1.000
_cell.length_b   1.000
_cell.length_c   1.000
_cell.angle_alpha   90.00
_cell.angle_beta   90.00
_cell.angle_gamma   90.00
#
_symmetry.space_group_name_H-M   'P 1'
#
loop_
_entity.id
_entity.type
_entity.pdbx_description
1 polymer ?
#
loop_
_entity_poly.entity_id
_entity_poly.type
_entity_poly.pdbx_seq_one_letter_code
_entity_poly.pdbx_strand_id
1 'polypeptide(L)'
;SNVSFTNVTIPTGSGGSGGSSSSSSSSSAAAFNFQNDAPAIFKYPLDVAGVPDLGASQFVATTQGTENVVGGAATYSVKLDLPPAVRNLMPALALNYNSRAGNGLVGIGWSIGGLSTISRCRATYATEGIQAQDSNPINTNSDRLCLDGQKLVLSISTAPASDDSYWASGAEYKTEVDNFSKITAYGSANGTHAYFKVVTKSGLTLTFGGEAESQNSRIPVSGPVGGMTNVWALDSVQDAYGNRYTVTYFRDTVNGEYYPTRINYAPDSAVVFSYKDRAGNTPWGYSGGNYYQRKKILEKITTYIGVMSPSFSDSGTPVKQYNVSYDISANTQREVVRTIEECGYESSSWKCAKPLTFTWQPGEFGFDDVPTELKYCTGEVIYGGSDPLDFDGDGYEDLIGTGTNAGPVAWGTASGCFTKVSWTRPLTWKKVDIIKTNTGNALLVSLGSGEYHLAWLTKAGIMTEQTIGSNSSCGPVPLMMPVDVNHDGLTDFHACQKLWIQQNTSPTTFIAQSSTFAYSYADTFEPSLDDFNGDGLPDLVKGKPDPGGLSIPRKGAIGFVYVPGTGFVDQAMPGFLANDNDVIAYGPYHNFPPIMWKTPLDVNGDGVRDYAVHRDGRWSVFVGQQGKDFNMTQPYDIGITPATPAPGEKNPANQYAFAYDYNKDGLTDLITIITAAGPTQCGMRVSLAGYTNNKLTFTELKNSDGTTKVFAPQVFGTSGCTVDSDPARARFLSGDVNNDGIPDLRFRYLGKMQHPDLLKSVVNGFGAKVELEYSTLTGADN
;
A
#
# COMPACT_ATOMS: atom_id res chain seq x y z
N SER A 1 13.36 -9.76 -4.84
CA SER A 1 13.27 -11.10 -5.44
C SER A 1 14.26 -11.20 -6.59
N ASN A 2 15.03 -12.28 -6.62
CA ASN A 2 15.81 -12.68 -7.80
C ASN A 2 15.02 -13.76 -8.54
N VAL A 3 14.69 -13.52 -9.80
CA VAL A 3 14.15 -14.54 -10.70
C VAL A 3 15.26 -14.92 -11.66
N SER A 4 15.59 -16.21 -11.72
CA SER A 4 16.50 -16.74 -12.71
C SER A 4 15.73 -17.03 -14.01
N PHE A 5 16.00 -16.28 -15.07
CA PHE A 5 15.53 -16.62 -16.41
C PHE A 5 16.53 -17.54 -17.10
N THR A 6 16.04 -18.68 -17.61
CA THR A 6 16.84 -19.54 -18.47
C THR A 6 16.43 -19.27 -19.92
N ASN A 7 17.23 -18.46 -20.63
CA ASN A 7 16.97 -18.10 -22.02
C ASN A 7 17.00 -19.35 -22.93
N VAL A 8 15.90 -19.59 -23.65
CA VAL A 8 15.88 -20.53 -24.79
C VAL A 8 16.11 -19.74 -26.06
N THR A 9 17.27 -19.96 -26.69
CA THR A 9 17.58 -19.37 -28.00
C THR A 9 17.03 -20.27 -29.11
N ILE A 10 16.17 -19.75 -29.98
CA ILE A 10 15.70 -20.46 -31.19
C ILE A 10 16.61 -20.07 -32.37
N PRO A 11 17.19 -21.01 -33.15
CA PRO A 11 18.01 -20.66 -34.29
C PRO A 11 17.14 -20.22 -35.48
N THR A 12 17.41 -19.02 -36.00
CA THR A 12 16.90 -18.58 -37.31
C THR A 12 17.67 -19.27 -38.43
N GLY A 13 16.97 -20.00 -39.30
CA GLY A 13 17.53 -20.48 -40.56
C GLY A 13 17.38 -19.44 -41.66
N SER A 14 18.46 -19.10 -42.35
CA SER A 14 18.46 -18.85 -43.80
C SER A 14 19.89 -18.94 -44.34
N GLY A 15 20.03 -19.52 -45.53
CA GLY A 15 21.32 -19.77 -46.17
C GLY A 15 21.87 -18.60 -46.98
N GLY A 16 23.14 -18.72 -47.37
CA GLY A 16 23.61 -18.29 -48.69
C GLY A 16 24.45 -17.00 -48.80
N SER A 17 25.73 -17.10 -48.42
CA SER A 17 26.95 -16.55 -49.05
C SER A 17 27.18 -15.04 -49.30
N GLY A 18 28.33 -14.55 -48.80
CA GLY A 18 29.11 -13.43 -49.37
C GLY A 18 30.03 -12.74 -48.33
N GLY A 19 31.36 -12.87 -48.48
CA GLY A 19 32.42 -12.41 -47.53
C GLY A 19 32.45 -10.89 -47.24
N SER A 20 33.22 -10.36 -46.28
CA SER A 20 34.55 -10.75 -45.81
C SER A 20 34.89 -10.13 -44.43
N SER A 21 35.59 -10.92 -43.60
CA SER A 21 36.56 -10.58 -42.54
C SER A 21 36.21 -9.63 -41.38
N SER A 22 35.98 -10.22 -40.20
CA SER A 22 36.55 -9.74 -38.93
C SER A 22 37.27 -10.91 -38.24
N SER A 23 38.52 -10.68 -37.83
CA SER A 23 39.34 -11.66 -37.10
C SER A 23 39.13 -11.50 -35.60
N SER A 24 38.61 -12.54 -34.94
CA SER A 24 38.89 -12.80 -33.53
C SER A 24 38.70 -14.28 -33.26
N SER A 25 39.78 -14.94 -32.89
CA SER A 25 39.90 -16.35 -32.55
C SER A 25 38.95 -16.77 -31.43
N SER A 26 38.05 -17.71 -31.72
CA SER A 26 37.34 -18.50 -30.70
C SER A 26 37.75 -19.97 -30.87
N SER A 27 38.35 -20.53 -29.82
CA SER A 27 38.56 -21.96 -29.64
C SER A 27 37.26 -22.73 -29.89
N SER A 28 37.34 -23.83 -30.64
CA SER A 28 36.24 -24.74 -30.91
C SER A 28 35.69 -25.37 -29.62
N ALA A 29 34.67 -24.74 -29.03
CA ALA A 29 33.82 -25.42 -28.07
C ALA A 29 32.98 -26.46 -28.83
N ALA A 30 32.97 -27.70 -28.34
CA ALA A 30 32.10 -28.74 -28.89
C ALA A 30 30.65 -28.23 -28.88
N ALA A 31 29.95 -28.40 -30.00
CA ALA A 31 28.55 -27.98 -30.12
C ALA A 31 27.71 -28.75 -29.08
N PHE A 32 27.12 -28.02 -28.13
CA PHE A 32 26.20 -28.59 -27.15
C PHE A 32 24.97 -29.15 -27.85
N ASN A 33 24.76 -30.46 -27.76
CA ASN A 33 23.60 -31.14 -28.30
C ASN A 33 22.57 -31.30 -27.19
N PHE A 34 21.50 -30.51 -27.23
CA PHE A 34 20.47 -30.51 -26.18
C PHE A 34 19.86 -31.90 -25.91
N GLN A 35 19.70 -32.76 -26.93
CA GLN A 35 19.18 -34.12 -26.72
C GLN A 35 20.12 -35.03 -25.95
N ASN A 36 21.44 -34.84 -26.11
CA ASN A 36 22.44 -35.73 -25.53
C ASN A 36 23.05 -35.16 -24.24
N ASP A 37 23.22 -33.84 -24.17
CA ASP A 37 24.06 -33.16 -23.19
C ASP A 37 23.24 -32.42 -22.10
N ALA A 38 21.93 -32.23 -22.28
CA ALA A 38 21.08 -31.60 -21.25
C ALA A 38 20.77 -32.57 -20.08
N PRO A 39 20.72 -32.08 -18.83
CA PRO A 39 20.22 -32.84 -17.68
C PRO A 39 18.77 -33.31 -17.89
N ALA A 40 18.41 -34.47 -17.35
CA ALA A 40 17.09 -35.08 -17.57
C ALA A 40 15.90 -34.20 -17.15
N ILE A 41 16.09 -33.31 -16.15
CA ILE A 41 15.08 -32.32 -15.72
C ILE A 41 14.71 -31.30 -16.82
N PHE A 42 15.57 -31.10 -17.81
CA PHE A 42 15.32 -30.20 -18.95
C PHE A 42 14.79 -30.92 -20.21
N LYS A 43 14.64 -32.25 -20.17
CA LYS A 43 14.13 -33.05 -21.28
C LYS A 43 12.64 -33.33 -21.08
N TYR A 44 11.80 -32.44 -21.57
CA TYR A 44 10.36 -32.70 -21.64
C TYR A 44 10.08 -33.55 -22.88
N PRO A 45 9.41 -34.72 -22.75
CA PRO A 45 8.91 -35.43 -23.92
C PRO A 45 7.89 -34.52 -24.61
N LEU A 46 8.21 -34.08 -25.84
CA LEU A 46 7.20 -33.51 -26.72
C LEU A 46 6.26 -34.65 -27.09
N ASP A 47 5.18 -34.81 -26.32
CA ASP A 47 4.08 -35.67 -26.74
C ASP A 47 3.47 -35.06 -28.00
N VAL A 48 3.69 -35.73 -29.13
CA VAL A 48 3.20 -35.31 -30.45
C VAL A 48 1.66 -35.26 -30.46
N ALA A 49 0.99 -35.86 -29.47
CA ALA A 49 -0.45 -35.74 -29.25
C ALA A 49 -0.90 -34.31 -28.86
N GLY A 50 0.02 -33.40 -28.51
CA GLY A 50 -0.28 -32.01 -28.15
C GLY A 50 0.14 -30.95 -29.17
N VAL A 51 0.86 -31.32 -30.24
CA VAL A 51 1.22 -30.38 -31.32
C VAL A 51 0.01 -30.27 -32.26
N PRO A 52 -0.65 -29.11 -32.38
CA PRO A 52 -1.80 -28.97 -33.26
C PRO A 52 -1.39 -29.30 -34.70
N ASP A 53 -2.11 -30.21 -35.35
CA ASP A 53 -2.04 -30.40 -36.80
C ASP A 53 -2.47 -29.08 -37.47
N LEU A 54 -1.53 -28.37 -38.09
CA LEU A 54 -1.76 -27.09 -38.78
C LEU A 54 -2.38 -27.30 -40.18
N GLY A 55 -3.20 -28.33 -40.35
CA GLY A 55 -3.93 -28.65 -41.58
C GLY A 55 -4.86 -27.51 -42.02
N ALA A 56 -4.56 -26.97 -43.21
CA ALA A 56 -5.31 -25.99 -44.03
C ALA A 56 -5.67 -24.63 -43.40
N SER A 57 -5.11 -23.55 -43.96
CA SER A 57 -5.56 -22.13 -43.92
C SER A 57 -6.15 -21.59 -42.60
N GLN A 58 -5.75 -22.11 -41.45
CA GLN A 58 -6.09 -21.49 -40.18
C GLN A 58 -5.15 -20.30 -39.97
N PHE A 59 -5.70 -19.15 -39.59
CA PHE A 59 -4.91 -17.99 -39.18
C PHE A 59 -4.04 -18.38 -37.97
N VAL A 60 -2.73 -18.50 -38.18
CA VAL A 60 -1.75 -18.86 -37.13
C VAL A 60 -1.06 -17.58 -36.68
N ALA A 61 -1.47 -17.05 -35.53
CA ALA A 61 -0.81 -15.93 -34.86
C ALA A 61 -0.78 -16.18 -33.34
N THR A 62 0.25 -15.64 -32.67
CA THR A 62 0.34 -15.59 -31.20
C THR A 62 0.44 -14.14 -30.78
N THR A 63 -0.32 -13.76 -29.74
CA THR A 63 -0.01 -12.55 -28.99
C THR A 63 1.27 -12.80 -28.20
N GLN A 64 2.24 -11.89 -28.26
CA GLN A 64 3.52 -12.01 -27.54
C GLN A 64 3.56 -11.03 -26.36
N GLY A 65 4.27 -11.41 -25.31
CA GLY A 65 4.66 -10.50 -24.26
C GLY A 65 6.08 -10.79 -23.79
N THR A 66 6.61 -9.90 -22.97
CA THR A 66 7.97 -10.00 -22.43
C THR A 66 7.95 -9.86 -20.92
N GLU A 67 8.55 -10.83 -20.24
CA GLU A 67 8.76 -10.88 -18.81
C GLU A 67 10.08 -10.23 -18.40
N ASN A 68 10.12 -9.64 -17.20
CA ASN A 68 11.34 -9.12 -16.60
C ASN A 68 11.17 -9.01 -15.06
N VAL A 69 12.29 -8.84 -14.34
CA VAL A 69 12.28 -8.45 -12.92
C VAL A 69 13.01 -7.14 -12.74
N VAL A 70 12.33 -6.17 -12.12
CA VAL A 70 12.87 -4.83 -11.88
C VAL A 70 12.66 -4.47 -10.42
N GLY A 71 13.75 -4.18 -9.69
CA GLY A 71 13.68 -3.80 -8.28
C GLY A 71 13.05 -4.86 -7.37
N GLY A 72 13.10 -6.14 -7.77
CA GLY A 72 12.45 -7.24 -7.05
C GLY A 72 10.93 -7.33 -7.24
N ALA A 73 10.38 -6.69 -8.29
CA ALA A 73 9.01 -6.90 -8.73
C ALA A 73 9.00 -7.71 -10.03
N ALA A 74 8.12 -8.71 -10.13
CA ALA A 74 7.82 -9.37 -11.40
C ALA A 74 7.08 -8.41 -12.32
N THR A 75 7.47 -8.39 -13.59
CA THR A 75 6.87 -7.54 -14.62
C THR A 75 6.61 -8.33 -15.90
N TYR A 76 5.54 -7.98 -16.60
CA TYR A 76 5.19 -8.57 -17.91
C TYR A 76 4.61 -7.48 -18.80
N SER A 77 5.02 -7.41 -20.07
CA SER A 77 4.60 -6.36 -21.00
C SER A 77 4.05 -6.96 -22.28
N VAL A 78 2.83 -6.58 -22.66
CA VAL A 78 2.23 -6.86 -23.96
C VAL A 78 2.22 -5.57 -24.76
N LYS A 79 3.15 -5.42 -25.71
CA LYS A 79 3.22 -4.24 -26.57
C LYS A 79 2.04 -4.24 -27.55
N LEU A 80 1.50 -3.04 -27.78
CA LEU A 80 0.44 -2.86 -28.78
C LEU A 80 1.07 -2.48 -30.10
N ASP A 81 0.79 -3.25 -31.14
CA ASP A 81 1.18 -2.92 -32.50
C ASP A 81 0.19 -1.90 -33.06
N LEU A 82 0.72 -0.75 -33.45
CA LEU A 82 -0.08 0.33 -34.01
C LEU A 82 0.18 0.44 -35.52
N PRO A 83 -0.82 0.89 -36.30
CA PRO A 83 -0.61 1.31 -37.67
C PRO A 83 0.61 2.25 -37.82
N PRO A 84 1.36 2.17 -38.94
CA PRO A 84 2.52 3.02 -39.16
C PRO A 84 2.20 4.51 -39.06
N ALA A 85 3.04 5.26 -38.35
CA ALA A 85 2.91 6.70 -38.21
C ALA A 85 3.88 7.48 -39.09
N VAL A 86 3.51 8.72 -39.42
CA VAL A 86 4.42 9.66 -40.10
C VAL A 86 5.68 9.84 -39.27
N ARG A 87 6.85 9.58 -39.88
CA ARG A 87 8.17 9.62 -39.24
C ARG A 87 8.28 8.77 -37.96
N ASN A 88 7.49 7.70 -37.86
CA ASN A 88 7.42 6.81 -36.68
C ASN A 88 7.02 7.54 -35.39
N LEU A 89 6.35 8.70 -35.48
CA LEU A 89 5.80 9.41 -34.31
C LEU A 89 4.44 8.79 -33.93
N MET A 90 4.49 7.64 -33.26
CA MET A 90 3.34 6.94 -32.69
C MET A 90 3.50 6.80 -31.17
N PRO A 91 2.39 6.71 -30.41
CA PRO A 91 2.47 6.42 -28.98
C PRO A 91 3.04 5.02 -28.76
N ALA A 92 3.94 4.87 -27.79
CA ALA A 92 4.53 3.58 -27.42
C ALA A 92 3.63 2.86 -26.39
N LEU A 93 2.46 2.37 -26.83
CA LEU A 93 1.47 1.76 -25.94
C LEU A 93 1.81 0.30 -25.61
N ALA A 94 1.51 -0.09 -24.37
CA ALA A 94 1.61 -1.47 -23.89
C ALA A 94 0.61 -1.72 -22.76
N LEU A 95 0.26 -2.98 -22.53
CA LEU A 95 -0.35 -3.43 -21.27
C LEU A 95 0.76 -3.99 -20.40
N ASN A 96 0.98 -3.37 -19.23
CA ASN A 96 2.10 -3.69 -18.36
C ASN A 96 1.59 -4.22 -17.03
N TYR A 97 2.01 -5.43 -16.68
CA TYR A 97 1.90 -6.01 -15.36
C TYR A 97 3.11 -5.62 -14.51
N ASN A 98 2.86 -5.28 -13.25
CA ASN A 98 3.86 -5.18 -12.19
C ASN A 98 3.24 -5.76 -10.90
N SER A 99 3.91 -6.73 -10.29
CA SER A 99 3.46 -7.38 -9.04
C SER A 99 3.23 -6.44 -7.84
N ARG A 100 3.78 -5.23 -7.86
CA ARG A 100 3.57 -4.19 -6.83
C ARG A 100 2.52 -3.14 -7.21
N ALA A 101 1.96 -3.22 -8.41
CA ALA A 101 0.96 -2.25 -8.85
C ALA A 101 -0.42 -2.60 -8.29
N GLY A 102 -1.17 -1.56 -7.89
CA GLY A 102 -2.54 -1.70 -7.39
C GLY A 102 -3.57 -2.03 -8.48
N ASN A 103 -4.85 -1.94 -8.12
CA ASN A 103 -5.96 -2.23 -9.02
C ASN A 103 -6.24 -1.07 -9.98
N GLY A 104 -5.70 -1.17 -11.20
CA GLY A 104 -5.76 -0.13 -12.23
C GLY A 104 -6.80 -0.40 -13.33
N LEU A 105 -6.79 0.43 -14.38
CA LEU A 105 -7.74 0.36 -15.50
C LEU A 105 -7.76 -0.98 -16.24
N VAL A 106 -6.80 -1.87 -16.02
CA VAL A 106 -6.70 -3.18 -16.69
C VAL A 106 -6.74 -4.32 -15.65
N GLY A 107 -7.20 -4.02 -14.42
CA GLY A 107 -7.22 -4.97 -13.30
C GLY A 107 -6.03 -4.85 -12.36
N ILE A 108 -5.99 -5.70 -11.35
CA ILE A 108 -4.92 -5.75 -10.33
C ILE A 108 -3.55 -6.03 -10.95
N GLY A 109 -2.57 -5.20 -10.61
CA GLY A 109 -1.21 -5.30 -11.14
C GLY A 109 -1.02 -4.78 -12.56
N TRP A 110 -2.08 -4.45 -13.31
CA TRP A 110 -2.00 -4.04 -14.71
C TRP A 110 -2.25 -2.55 -14.93
N SER A 111 -1.50 -1.98 -15.88
CA SER A 111 -1.60 -0.59 -16.31
C SER A 111 -1.47 -0.46 -17.83
N ILE A 112 -1.91 0.69 -18.36
CA ILE A 112 -1.68 1.07 -19.76
C ILE A 112 -0.39 1.91 -19.80
N GLY A 113 0.65 1.38 -20.44
CA GLY A 113 1.91 2.08 -20.69
C GLY A 113 1.83 3.07 -21.84
N GLY A 114 2.77 4.02 -21.88
CA GLY A 114 2.90 5.02 -22.95
C GLY A 114 2.07 6.29 -22.74
N LEU A 115 1.42 6.44 -21.58
CA LEU A 115 0.59 7.59 -21.21
C LEU A 115 1.15 8.26 -19.96
N SER A 116 2.15 9.12 -20.16
CA SER A 116 2.84 9.83 -19.09
C SER A 116 1.91 10.83 -18.38
N THR A 117 2.19 11.13 -17.12
CA THR A 117 1.46 12.15 -16.36
C THR A 117 2.40 12.99 -15.49
N ILE A 118 2.03 14.25 -15.29
CA ILE A 118 2.52 15.05 -14.16
C ILE A 118 1.43 15.06 -13.12
N SER A 119 1.73 14.61 -11.91
CA SER A 119 0.79 14.60 -10.79
C SER A 119 1.37 15.33 -9.59
N ARG A 120 0.50 15.75 -8.67
CA ARG A 120 0.94 16.16 -7.34
C ARG A 120 1.58 14.96 -6.61
N CYS A 121 2.57 15.23 -5.79
CA CYS A 121 3.22 14.26 -4.92
C CYS A 121 3.80 14.94 -3.68
N ARG A 122 4.20 14.14 -2.69
CA ARG A 122 4.74 14.63 -1.42
C ARG A 122 6.04 15.41 -1.61
N ALA A 123 6.19 16.49 -0.85
CA ALA A 123 7.51 17.05 -0.57
C ALA A 123 8.33 16.05 0.26
N THR A 124 9.65 16.18 0.23
CA THR A 124 10.56 15.33 1.02
C THR A 124 11.57 16.18 1.75
N TYR A 125 11.91 15.80 2.98
CA TYR A 125 12.91 16.53 3.77
C TYR A 125 14.24 16.70 3.03
N ALA A 126 14.64 15.73 2.19
CA ALA A 126 15.86 15.77 1.40
C ALA A 126 15.95 16.98 0.45
N THR A 127 14.82 17.45 -0.09
CA THR A 127 14.76 18.55 -1.07
C THR A 127 14.12 19.82 -0.52
N GLU A 128 13.13 19.68 0.37
CA GLU A 128 12.33 20.79 0.91
C GLU A 128 12.69 21.15 2.36
N GLY A 129 13.51 20.34 3.06
CA GLY A 129 13.83 20.56 4.47
C GLY A 129 12.56 20.59 5.33
N ILE A 130 12.49 21.52 6.29
CA ILE A 130 11.32 21.68 7.18
C ILE A 130 10.01 22.01 6.44
N GLN A 131 10.07 22.44 5.18
CA GLN A 131 8.85 22.65 4.38
C GLN A 131 8.19 21.32 3.97
N ALA A 132 8.88 20.19 4.13
CA ALA A 132 8.30 18.85 3.94
C ALA A 132 7.45 18.37 5.12
N GLN A 133 7.36 19.15 6.19
CA GLN A 133 6.69 18.75 7.42
C GLN A 133 5.16 18.67 7.29
N ASP A 134 4.57 19.37 6.31
CA ASP A 134 3.14 19.34 5.97
C ASP A 134 2.89 18.57 4.64
N SER A 135 3.78 17.64 4.25
CA SER A 135 3.98 17.25 2.85
C SER A 135 2.94 16.33 2.20
N ASN A 136 1.82 16.05 2.85
CA ASN A 136 0.75 15.32 2.17
C ASN A 136 0.16 16.20 1.06
N PRO A 137 0.10 15.75 -0.22
CA PRO A 137 -0.47 16.56 -1.28
C PRO A 137 -1.98 16.72 -1.04
N ILE A 138 -2.36 17.81 -0.38
CA ILE A 138 -3.74 18.18 -0.05
C ILE A 138 -4.29 19.20 -1.06
N ASN A 139 -3.69 19.24 -2.24
CA ASN A 139 -4.05 20.13 -3.33
C ASN A 139 -3.82 21.60 -2.97
N THR A 140 -2.67 21.92 -2.39
CA THR A 140 -2.27 23.29 -2.05
C THR A 140 -0.94 23.67 -2.72
N ASN A 141 -0.46 24.90 -2.52
CA ASN A 141 0.82 25.31 -3.09
C ASN A 141 2.05 24.75 -2.32
N SER A 142 1.85 24.06 -1.19
CA SER A 142 2.93 23.31 -0.54
C SER A 142 3.20 21.96 -1.19
N ASP A 143 2.30 21.48 -2.05
CA ASP A 143 2.48 20.24 -2.79
C ASP A 143 3.66 20.35 -3.76
N ARG A 144 4.26 19.22 -4.09
CA ARG A 144 5.27 19.09 -5.14
C ARG A 144 4.70 18.32 -6.32
N LEU A 145 5.46 18.28 -7.40
CA LEU A 145 5.05 17.66 -8.66
C LEU A 145 5.96 16.49 -8.97
N CYS A 146 5.41 15.44 -9.56
CA CYS A 146 6.14 14.28 -10.02
C CYS A 146 5.79 14.02 -11.49
N LEU A 147 6.80 13.80 -12.33
CA LEU A 147 6.63 13.29 -13.69
C LEU A 147 6.79 11.76 -13.66
N ASP A 148 5.73 11.02 -13.93
CA ASP A 148 5.70 9.54 -13.87
C ASP A 148 6.23 8.99 -12.53
N GLY A 149 5.87 9.66 -11.43
CA GLY A 149 6.32 9.32 -10.07
C GLY A 149 7.69 9.88 -9.69
N GLN A 150 8.44 10.46 -10.64
CA GLN A 150 9.73 11.07 -10.36
C GLN A 150 9.59 12.54 -9.98
N LYS A 151 10.01 12.90 -8.75
CA LYS A 151 9.86 14.25 -8.20
C LYS A 151 10.53 15.31 -9.06
N LEU A 152 9.85 16.44 -9.21
CA LEU A 152 10.33 17.62 -9.93
C LEU A 152 10.95 18.61 -8.95
N VAL A 153 12.10 19.15 -9.33
CA VAL A 153 12.82 20.19 -8.59
C VAL A 153 13.07 21.38 -9.51
N LEU A 154 13.08 22.61 -8.96
CA LEU A 154 13.38 23.80 -9.75
C LEU A 154 14.77 23.71 -10.37
N SER A 155 14.88 24.00 -11.65
CA SER A 155 16.14 23.87 -12.42
C SER A 155 17.25 24.80 -11.94
N ILE A 156 16.87 25.95 -11.36
CA ILE A 156 17.80 27.03 -10.95
C ILE A 156 18.05 27.11 -9.44
N SER A 157 17.57 26.16 -8.64
CA SER A 157 17.66 26.28 -7.18
C SER A 157 18.88 25.56 -6.60
N THR A 158 19.64 26.26 -5.75
CA THR A 158 20.72 25.70 -4.90
C THR A 158 20.30 25.55 -3.43
N ALA A 159 19.03 25.85 -3.13
CA ALA A 159 18.41 25.75 -1.81
C ALA A 159 16.99 25.16 -1.95
N PRO A 160 16.32 24.76 -0.86
CA PRO A 160 14.90 24.42 -0.91
C PRO A 160 14.07 25.53 -1.56
N ALA A 161 13.25 25.19 -2.56
CA ALA A 161 12.39 26.16 -3.23
C ALA A 161 11.29 26.62 -2.27
N SER A 162 11.02 27.93 -2.20
CA SER A 162 9.78 28.43 -1.59
C SER A 162 8.60 28.06 -2.46
N ASP A 163 7.42 27.89 -1.86
CA ASP A 163 6.19 27.55 -2.60
C ASP A 163 5.89 28.58 -3.70
N ASP A 164 6.08 29.88 -3.43
CA ASP A 164 5.91 30.94 -4.43
C ASP A 164 6.84 30.78 -5.63
N SER A 165 8.11 30.46 -5.39
CA SER A 165 9.09 30.24 -6.46
C SER A 165 8.81 28.95 -7.22
N TYR A 166 8.34 27.93 -6.51
CA TYR A 166 8.02 26.63 -7.08
C TYR A 166 6.80 26.72 -7.98
N TRP A 167 5.77 27.50 -7.62
CA TRP A 167 4.56 27.67 -8.41
C TRP A 167 4.54 28.95 -9.27
N ALA A 168 5.70 29.61 -9.45
CA ALA A 168 5.82 30.82 -10.25
C ALA A 168 5.46 30.56 -11.73
N SER A 169 4.84 31.55 -12.37
CA SER A 169 4.57 31.48 -13.81
C SER A 169 5.87 31.34 -14.60
N GLY A 170 5.93 30.36 -15.51
CA GLY A 170 7.13 30.07 -16.28
C GLY A 170 8.21 29.31 -15.50
N ALA A 171 7.90 28.77 -14.31
CA ALA A 171 8.83 27.94 -13.55
C ALA A 171 9.36 26.78 -14.41
N GLU A 172 10.68 26.57 -14.33
CA GLU A 172 11.39 25.50 -15.03
C GLU A 172 11.86 24.45 -14.04
N TYR A 173 11.60 23.19 -14.35
CA TYR A 173 11.91 22.04 -13.51
C TYR A 173 12.76 21.02 -14.27
N LYS A 174 13.40 20.16 -13.47
CA LYS A 174 14.02 18.90 -13.87
C LYS A 174 13.56 17.82 -12.91
N THR A 175 13.75 16.56 -13.27
CA THR A 175 13.56 15.45 -12.35
C THR A 175 14.68 15.41 -11.30
N GLU A 176 14.38 14.94 -10.09
CA GLU A 176 15.34 14.84 -8.98
C GLU A 176 16.55 13.98 -9.35
N VAL A 177 16.32 12.77 -9.85
CA VAL A 177 17.30 12.05 -10.68
C VAL A 177 17.11 12.52 -12.12
N ASP A 178 18.05 13.32 -12.61
CA ASP A 178 17.93 14.07 -13.86
C ASP A 178 17.87 13.13 -15.08
N ASN A 179 16.81 13.28 -15.88
CA ASN A 179 16.62 12.57 -17.14
C ASN A 179 16.94 13.44 -18.38
N PHE A 180 17.52 14.61 -18.16
CA PHE A 180 17.88 15.62 -19.17
C PHE A 180 16.69 16.19 -19.94
N SER A 181 15.49 16.16 -19.37
CA SER A 181 14.31 16.83 -19.91
C SER A 181 14.17 18.23 -19.33
N LYS A 182 13.81 19.20 -20.17
CA LYS A 182 13.44 20.55 -19.73
C LYS A 182 11.92 20.62 -19.54
N ILE A 183 11.47 20.87 -18.32
CA ILE A 183 10.04 20.92 -17.97
C ILE A 183 9.69 22.37 -17.65
N THR A 184 8.68 22.94 -18.30
CA THR A 184 8.28 24.34 -18.08
C THR A 184 6.78 24.43 -17.86
N ALA A 185 6.38 25.15 -16.81
CA ALA A 185 4.98 25.42 -16.48
C ALA A 185 4.44 26.66 -17.22
N TYR A 186 3.17 26.60 -17.61
CA TYR A 186 2.51 27.69 -18.35
C TYR A 186 1.08 27.92 -17.88
N GLY A 187 0.68 29.20 -17.95
CA GLY A 187 -0.68 29.66 -17.65
C GLY A 187 -1.08 29.46 -16.18
N SER A 188 -2.29 29.92 -15.85
CA SER A 188 -2.91 29.73 -14.55
C SER A 188 -4.33 29.18 -14.76
N ALA A 189 -4.72 28.18 -13.99
CA ALA A 189 -6.07 27.63 -13.95
C ALA A 189 -6.38 27.15 -12.53
N ASN A 190 -7.49 27.63 -11.97
CA ASN A 190 -7.98 27.26 -10.64
C ASN A 190 -6.89 27.36 -9.54
N GLY A 191 -6.05 28.40 -9.60
CA GLY A 191 -4.99 28.64 -8.61
C GLY A 191 -3.70 27.85 -8.83
N THR A 192 -3.58 27.07 -9.92
CA THR A 192 -2.41 26.23 -10.24
C THR A 192 -1.91 26.48 -11.65
N HIS A 193 -0.80 25.84 -12.05
CA HIS A 193 -0.34 25.83 -13.44
C HIS A 193 -1.41 25.27 -14.39
N ALA A 194 -1.64 25.93 -15.52
CA ALA A 194 -2.65 25.49 -16.48
C ALA A 194 -2.20 24.26 -17.28
N TYR A 195 -0.94 24.22 -17.72
CA TYR A 195 -0.36 23.11 -18.48
C TYR A 195 1.17 23.12 -18.37
N PHE A 196 1.81 22.03 -18.79
CA PHE A 196 3.27 21.92 -18.87
C PHE A 196 3.72 21.58 -20.28
N LYS A 197 4.93 22.02 -20.64
CA LYS A 197 5.67 21.46 -21.77
C LYS A 197 6.94 20.80 -21.28
N VAL A 198 7.20 19.59 -21.77
CA VAL A 198 8.42 18.83 -21.51
C VAL A 198 9.15 18.65 -22.83
N VAL A 199 10.36 19.21 -22.92
CA VAL A 199 11.26 18.99 -24.05
C VAL A 199 12.25 17.91 -23.65
N THR A 200 12.17 16.76 -24.30
CA THR A 200 13.06 15.62 -24.03
C THR A 200 14.43 15.82 -24.66
N LYS A 201 15.42 15.06 -24.19
CA LYS A 201 16.75 14.97 -24.82
C LYS A 201 16.69 14.57 -26.32
N SER A 202 15.66 13.83 -26.74
CA SER A 202 15.45 13.44 -28.13
C SER A 202 14.83 14.54 -29.00
N GLY A 203 14.51 15.70 -28.43
CA GLY A 203 13.91 16.83 -29.13
C GLY A 203 12.40 16.70 -29.34
N LEU A 204 11.73 15.78 -28.65
CA LEU A 204 10.27 15.72 -28.62
C LEU A 204 9.73 16.75 -27.64
N THR A 205 8.62 17.39 -28.00
CA THR A 205 7.86 18.27 -27.10
C THR A 205 6.58 17.56 -26.68
N LEU A 206 6.49 17.22 -25.40
CA LEU A 206 5.28 16.67 -24.78
C LEU A 206 4.53 17.82 -24.11
N THR A 207 3.22 17.89 -24.30
CA THR A 207 2.34 18.83 -23.61
C THR A 207 1.47 18.06 -22.63
N PHE A 208 1.30 18.56 -21.40
CA PHE A 208 0.50 17.93 -20.35
C PHE A 208 -0.58 18.89 -19.84
N GLY A 209 -1.81 18.42 -19.67
CA GLY A 209 -2.94 19.24 -19.21
C GLY A 209 -3.38 20.31 -20.21
N GLY A 210 -3.03 20.16 -21.49
CA GLY A 210 -3.52 21.01 -22.55
C GLY A 210 -5.03 20.84 -22.75
N GLU A 211 -5.75 21.94 -22.93
CA GLU A 211 -7.20 21.91 -23.19
C GLU A 211 -7.61 22.65 -24.47
N ALA A 212 -6.64 22.98 -25.34
CA ALA A 212 -6.88 23.79 -26.54
C ALA A 212 -7.83 23.11 -27.55
N GLU A 213 -7.92 21.78 -27.55
CA GLU A 213 -8.79 20.98 -28.43
C GLU A 213 -9.76 20.11 -27.61
N SER A 214 -10.07 20.52 -26.38
CA SER A 214 -11.02 19.82 -25.49
C SER A 214 -10.65 18.37 -25.16
N GLN A 215 -9.36 18.08 -25.05
CA GLN A 215 -8.84 16.74 -24.74
C GLN A 215 -9.15 16.25 -23.31
N ASN A 216 -9.58 17.15 -22.41
CA ASN A 216 -9.78 16.87 -20.99
C ASN A 216 -8.54 16.32 -20.26
N SER A 217 -7.33 16.64 -20.74
CA SER A 217 -6.07 16.13 -20.16
C SER A 217 -5.70 16.81 -18.84
N ARG A 218 -6.35 17.91 -18.48
CA ARG A 218 -6.24 18.55 -17.16
C ARG A 218 -7.30 17.98 -16.22
N ILE A 219 -6.86 17.19 -15.25
CA ILE A 219 -7.75 16.49 -14.32
C ILE A 219 -7.84 17.30 -13.03
N PRO A 220 -8.98 17.96 -12.75
CA PRO A 220 -9.19 18.62 -11.49
C PRO A 220 -9.43 17.60 -10.37
N VAL A 221 -9.28 18.04 -9.14
CA VAL A 221 -9.80 17.29 -7.98
C VAL A 221 -11.32 17.07 -8.08
N SER A 222 -11.82 16.02 -7.44
CA SER A 222 -13.26 15.78 -7.34
C SER A 222 -13.94 16.86 -6.49
N GLY A 223 -15.13 17.33 -6.85
CA GLY A 223 -15.86 18.31 -6.06
C GLY A 223 -16.65 19.31 -6.93
N PRO A 224 -17.07 20.46 -6.37
CA PRO A 224 -17.73 21.50 -7.16
C PRO A 224 -16.91 21.87 -8.39
N VAL A 225 -17.59 22.07 -9.53
CA VAL A 225 -16.96 22.31 -10.84
C VAL A 225 -15.93 23.44 -10.74
N GLY A 226 -14.67 23.16 -11.09
CA GLY A 226 -13.57 24.14 -11.08
C GLY A 226 -12.52 23.98 -9.97
N GLY A 227 -12.40 22.80 -9.34
CA GLY A 227 -11.34 22.51 -8.38
C GLY A 227 -9.91 22.65 -8.92
N MET A 228 -8.93 22.72 -8.02
CA MET A 228 -7.49 22.75 -8.37
C MET A 228 -7.11 21.56 -9.24
N THR A 229 -6.10 21.73 -10.10
CA THR A 229 -5.61 20.62 -10.92
C THR A 229 -4.83 19.63 -10.04
N ASN A 230 -5.21 18.34 -10.11
CA ASN A 230 -4.51 17.24 -9.44
C ASN A 230 -3.52 16.54 -10.37
N VAL A 231 -3.96 16.27 -11.61
CA VAL A 231 -3.14 15.58 -12.62
C VAL A 231 -3.17 16.35 -13.94
N TRP A 232 -2.00 16.55 -14.53
CA TRP A 232 -1.82 16.98 -15.91
C TRP A 232 -1.42 15.74 -16.72
N ALA A 233 -2.40 15.11 -17.35
CA ALA A 233 -2.19 13.96 -18.22
C ALA A 233 -1.58 14.38 -19.56
N LEU A 234 -0.89 13.46 -20.24
CA LEU A 234 -0.31 13.70 -21.56
C LEU A 234 -1.40 14.15 -22.55
N ASP A 235 -1.30 15.38 -23.04
CA ASP A 235 -2.21 15.93 -24.04
C ASP A 235 -1.76 15.57 -25.45
N SER A 236 -0.47 15.76 -25.72
CA SER A 236 0.08 15.57 -27.05
C SER A 236 1.59 15.48 -27.07
N VAL A 237 2.11 14.87 -28.13
CA VAL A 237 3.56 14.79 -28.41
C VAL A 237 3.81 15.25 -29.81
N GLN A 238 4.77 16.16 -29.95
CA GLN A 238 5.16 16.76 -31.22
C GLN A 238 6.66 16.59 -31.47
N ASP A 239 7.03 16.25 -32.70
CA ASP A 239 8.42 16.23 -33.13
C ASP A 239 8.91 17.61 -33.62
N ALA A 240 10.21 17.73 -33.87
CA ALA A 240 10.82 18.98 -34.36
C ALA A 240 10.33 19.41 -35.76
N TYR A 241 9.60 18.54 -36.48
CA TYR A 241 9.07 18.80 -37.82
C TYR A 241 7.58 19.15 -37.80
N GLY A 242 6.98 19.23 -36.61
CA GLY A 242 5.59 19.59 -36.42
C GLY A 242 4.60 18.42 -36.46
N ASN A 243 5.06 17.19 -36.73
CA ASN A 243 4.19 16.01 -36.65
C ASN A 243 3.74 15.84 -35.20
N ARG A 244 2.47 15.48 -34.98
CA ARG A 244 1.89 15.43 -33.64
C ARG A 244 0.90 14.28 -33.52
N TYR A 245 0.83 13.72 -32.31
CA TYR A 245 -0.34 12.96 -31.88
C TYR A 245 -0.98 13.61 -30.65
N THR A 246 -2.30 13.39 -30.47
CA THR A 246 -3.09 13.93 -29.36
C THR A 246 -3.81 12.82 -28.62
N VAL A 247 -3.98 12.96 -27.32
CA VAL A 247 -4.68 12.01 -26.44
C VAL A 247 -5.90 12.69 -25.84
N THR A 248 -7.06 12.03 -25.91
CA THR A 248 -8.33 12.51 -25.36
C THR A 248 -8.75 11.60 -24.21
N TYR A 249 -9.33 12.22 -23.18
CA TYR A 249 -9.73 11.57 -21.94
C TYR A 249 -11.23 11.76 -21.66
N PHE A 250 -11.80 10.76 -20.98
CA PHE A 250 -12.97 10.96 -20.15
C PHE A 250 -12.51 11.43 -18.77
N ARG A 251 -13.24 12.37 -18.17
CA ARG A 251 -13.07 12.79 -16.77
C ARG A 251 -14.44 12.91 -16.09
N ASP A 252 -14.55 12.34 -14.92
CA ASP A 252 -15.67 12.47 -13.99
C ASP A 252 -15.20 13.28 -12.79
N THR A 253 -15.60 14.55 -12.74
CA THR A 253 -15.23 15.47 -11.66
C THR A 253 -16.03 15.25 -10.38
N VAL A 254 -17.01 14.35 -10.39
CA VAL A 254 -17.80 13.98 -9.20
C VAL A 254 -17.13 12.81 -8.48
N ASN A 255 -16.75 11.77 -9.23
CA ASN A 255 -16.15 10.55 -8.67
C ASN A 255 -14.61 10.51 -8.81
N GLY A 256 -13.96 11.58 -9.25
CA GLY A 256 -12.50 11.62 -9.41
C GLY A 256 -11.93 10.60 -10.42
N GLU A 257 -12.77 10.04 -11.30
CA GLU A 257 -12.37 9.04 -12.29
C GLU A 257 -11.92 9.71 -13.58
N TYR A 258 -10.85 9.21 -14.19
CA TYR A 258 -10.47 9.60 -15.54
C TYR A 258 -9.73 8.45 -16.23
N TYR A 259 -9.82 8.40 -17.57
CA TYR A 259 -9.16 7.39 -18.39
C TYR A 259 -9.06 7.85 -19.85
N PRO A 260 -8.02 7.41 -20.59
CA PRO A 260 -7.88 7.72 -22.01
C PRO A 260 -9.03 7.08 -22.80
N THR A 261 -9.60 7.80 -23.76
CA THR A 261 -10.65 7.27 -24.64
C THR A 261 -10.14 7.13 -26.07
N ARG A 262 -9.24 8.03 -26.49
CA ARG A 262 -8.80 8.10 -27.89
C ARG A 262 -7.42 8.71 -28.04
N ILE A 263 -6.64 8.21 -29.00
CA ILE A 263 -5.41 8.86 -29.47
C ILE A 263 -5.52 9.05 -30.97
N ASN A 264 -5.21 10.25 -31.47
CA ASN A 264 -5.13 10.54 -32.90
C ASN A 264 -3.68 10.79 -33.30
N TYR A 265 -3.23 10.19 -34.41
CA TYR A 265 -1.89 10.39 -34.93
C TYR A 265 -1.87 10.30 -36.46
N ALA A 266 -0.83 10.86 -37.07
CA ALA A 266 -0.71 10.90 -38.52
C ALA A 266 -0.14 9.58 -39.09
N PRO A 267 -0.59 9.13 -40.28
CA PRO A 267 -1.64 9.71 -41.11
C PRO A 267 -3.02 9.20 -40.68
N ASP A 268 -3.98 10.11 -40.42
CA ASP A 268 -5.40 9.84 -40.12
C ASP A 268 -5.68 8.51 -39.38
N SER A 269 -4.90 8.25 -38.33
CA SER A 269 -4.94 6.99 -37.58
C SER A 269 -5.38 7.24 -36.15
N ALA A 270 -6.06 6.26 -35.57
CA ALA A 270 -6.55 6.38 -34.21
C ALA A 270 -6.37 5.10 -33.39
N VAL A 271 -6.20 5.26 -32.09
CA VAL A 271 -6.36 4.21 -31.07
C VAL A 271 -7.57 4.57 -30.23
N VAL A 272 -8.50 3.64 -30.04
CA VAL A 272 -9.72 3.82 -29.24
C VAL A 272 -9.73 2.82 -28.10
N PHE A 273 -9.96 3.30 -26.89
CA PHE A 273 -10.05 2.51 -25.67
C PHE A 273 -11.52 2.35 -25.30
N SER A 274 -11.98 1.11 -25.14
CA SER A 274 -13.34 0.79 -24.69
C SER A 274 -13.30 0.15 -23.31
N TYR A 275 -14.23 0.55 -22.46
CA TYR A 275 -14.29 0.13 -21.05
C TYR A 275 -15.67 -0.40 -20.72
N LYS A 276 -15.70 -1.33 -19.77
CA LYS A 276 -16.92 -1.82 -19.12
C LYS A 276 -16.91 -1.46 -17.63
N ASP A 277 -18.07 -1.59 -16.99
CA ASP A 277 -18.15 -1.46 -15.53
C ASP A 277 -17.47 -2.65 -14.85
N ARG A 278 -16.80 -2.38 -13.74
CA ARG A 278 -16.30 -3.42 -12.84
C ARG A 278 -17.45 -4.21 -12.24
N ALA A 279 -17.21 -5.50 -12.08
CA ALA A 279 -18.14 -6.42 -11.43
C ALA A 279 -17.72 -6.74 -9.99
N GLY A 280 -16.42 -6.64 -9.69
CA GLY A 280 -15.82 -6.95 -8.41
C GLY A 280 -15.64 -5.75 -7.47
N ASN A 281 -14.72 -5.93 -6.51
CA ASN A 281 -14.29 -4.87 -5.60
C ASN A 281 -13.74 -3.67 -6.39
N THR A 282 -14.39 -2.53 -6.20
CA THR A 282 -14.12 -1.29 -6.92
C THR A 282 -13.17 -0.41 -6.09
N PRO A 283 -12.00 -0.01 -6.63
CA PRO A 283 -11.10 0.91 -5.93
C PRO A 283 -11.78 2.26 -5.67
N TRP A 284 -11.64 2.75 -4.44
CA TRP A 284 -12.24 4.01 -3.98
C TRP A 284 -11.41 4.58 -2.83
N GLY A 285 -11.70 5.82 -2.43
CA GLY A 285 -11.04 6.44 -1.28
C GLY A 285 -10.92 7.95 -1.45
N TYR A 286 -9.96 8.55 -0.77
CA TYR A 286 -9.66 9.97 -0.81
C TYR A 286 -8.19 10.20 -1.18
N SER A 287 -7.96 11.17 -2.06
CA SER A 287 -6.61 11.61 -2.42
C SER A 287 -6.52 13.12 -2.33
N GLY A 288 -5.67 13.62 -1.43
CA GLY A 288 -5.60 15.01 -1.02
C GLY A 288 -6.95 15.57 -0.56
N GLY A 289 -7.75 14.76 0.12
CA GLY A 289 -9.08 15.08 0.64
C GLY A 289 -10.22 14.93 -0.36
N ASN A 290 -9.92 14.49 -1.59
CA ASN A 290 -10.87 14.44 -2.69
C ASN A 290 -11.26 13.00 -3.00
N TYR A 291 -12.56 12.74 -3.02
CA TYR A 291 -13.12 11.43 -3.28
C TYR A 291 -12.77 10.92 -4.68
N TYR A 292 -12.30 9.67 -4.77
CA TYR A 292 -12.17 8.98 -6.05
C TYR A 292 -12.86 7.62 -6.01
N GLN A 293 -13.27 7.17 -7.20
CA GLN A 293 -13.80 5.83 -7.42
C GLN A 293 -13.50 5.37 -8.84
N ARG A 294 -12.98 4.14 -9.02
CA ARG A 294 -12.54 3.61 -10.32
C ARG A 294 -13.50 2.54 -10.85
N LYS A 295 -14.64 2.98 -11.40
CA LYS A 295 -15.74 2.12 -11.87
C LYS A 295 -15.42 1.37 -13.16
N LYS A 296 -14.48 1.86 -13.96
CA LYS A 296 -14.19 1.31 -15.29
C LYS A 296 -12.99 0.37 -15.31
N ILE A 297 -13.09 -0.64 -16.17
CA ILE A 297 -12.01 -1.57 -16.52
C ILE A 297 -11.97 -1.77 -18.03
N LEU A 298 -10.77 -1.89 -18.59
CA LEU A 298 -10.50 -1.96 -20.02
C LEU A 298 -11.12 -3.23 -20.61
N GLU A 299 -11.99 -3.09 -21.59
CA GLU A 299 -12.56 -4.23 -22.30
C GLU A 299 -11.74 -4.55 -23.56
N LYS A 300 -11.41 -3.52 -24.33
CA LYS A 300 -10.65 -3.66 -25.57
C LYS A 300 -9.98 -2.37 -26.01
N ILE A 301 -8.95 -2.53 -26.85
CA ILE A 301 -8.29 -1.44 -27.57
C ILE A 301 -8.41 -1.72 -29.07
N THR A 302 -8.93 -0.78 -29.84
CA THR A 302 -9.09 -0.92 -31.30
C THR A 302 -8.30 0.17 -32.02
N THR A 303 -7.59 -0.23 -33.08
CA THR A 303 -6.82 0.68 -33.94
C THR A 303 -7.54 0.88 -35.26
N TYR A 304 -7.44 2.09 -35.81
CA TYR A 304 -8.10 2.51 -37.03
C TYR A 304 -7.14 3.28 -37.94
N ILE A 305 -7.38 3.21 -39.25
CA ILE A 305 -6.74 4.04 -40.28
C ILE A 305 -7.82 4.77 -41.10
N GLY A 306 -7.44 5.86 -41.78
CA GLY A 306 -8.34 6.63 -42.63
C GLY A 306 -9.45 7.36 -41.85
N VAL A 307 -9.18 7.70 -40.59
CA VAL A 307 -10.11 8.38 -39.70
C VAL A 307 -10.19 9.85 -40.07
N MET A 308 -11.15 10.20 -40.93
CA MET A 308 -11.28 11.55 -41.49
C MET A 308 -11.86 12.59 -40.52
N SER A 309 -12.31 12.19 -39.33
CA SER A 309 -12.79 13.12 -38.30
C SER A 309 -12.38 12.67 -36.90
N PRO A 310 -11.86 13.59 -36.06
CA PRO A 310 -11.55 13.30 -34.66
C PRO A 310 -12.80 12.99 -33.80
N SER A 311 -14.01 13.14 -34.32
CA SER A 311 -15.25 13.02 -33.56
C SER A 311 -15.98 11.69 -33.75
N PHE A 312 -15.61 10.85 -34.73
CA PHE A 312 -16.35 9.63 -35.08
C PHE A 312 -15.42 8.41 -35.25
N SER A 313 -15.59 7.43 -34.37
CA SER A 313 -15.03 6.06 -34.52
C SER A 313 -15.48 5.36 -35.80
N ASP A 314 -16.58 5.80 -36.40
CA ASP A 314 -17.22 5.13 -37.55
C ASP A 314 -16.70 5.61 -38.91
N SER A 315 -15.74 6.55 -38.93
CA SER A 315 -15.18 7.08 -40.19
C SER A 315 -13.93 6.36 -40.70
N GLY A 316 -13.28 5.55 -39.84
CA GLY A 316 -12.05 4.85 -40.17
C GLY A 316 -12.23 3.34 -40.38
N THR A 317 -11.26 2.73 -41.06
CA THR A 317 -11.19 1.26 -41.21
C THR A 317 -10.47 0.66 -40.00
N PRO A 318 -11.09 -0.26 -39.23
CA PRO A 318 -10.41 -0.94 -38.14
C PRO A 318 -9.29 -1.84 -38.67
N VAL A 319 -8.21 -1.99 -37.90
CA VAL A 319 -7.02 -2.75 -38.31
C VAL A 319 -6.66 -3.84 -37.30
N LYS A 320 -6.43 -3.47 -36.04
CA LYS A 320 -6.15 -4.40 -34.93
C LYS A 320 -7.08 -4.15 -33.76
N GLN A 321 -7.37 -5.21 -33.00
CA GLN A 321 -8.08 -5.14 -31.74
C GLN A 321 -7.40 -6.01 -30.69
N TYR A 322 -7.28 -5.51 -29.47
CA TYR A 322 -6.78 -6.25 -28.31
C TYR A 322 -7.93 -6.42 -27.33
N ASN A 323 -8.42 -7.64 -27.16
CA ASN A 323 -9.49 -7.98 -26.22
C ASN A 323 -8.87 -8.40 -24.89
N VAL A 324 -9.42 -7.89 -23.78
CA VAL A 324 -9.02 -8.29 -22.43
C VAL A 324 -10.22 -8.95 -21.74
N SER A 325 -10.04 -10.19 -21.29
CA SER A 325 -11.03 -10.90 -20.47
C SER A 325 -10.54 -11.02 -19.04
N TYR A 326 -11.46 -11.22 -18.12
CA TYR A 326 -11.19 -11.20 -16.68
C TYR A 326 -11.87 -12.37 -15.99
N ASP A 327 -11.23 -12.90 -14.95
CA ASP A 327 -11.87 -13.70 -13.92
C ASP A 327 -11.99 -12.85 -12.64
N ILE A 328 -12.90 -13.25 -11.74
CA ILE A 328 -13.02 -12.66 -10.40
C ILE A 328 -12.20 -13.51 -9.44
N SER A 329 -11.24 -12.90 -8.75
CA SER A 329 -10.48 -13.57 -7.71
C SER A 329 -11.40 -14.01 -6.57
N ALA A 330 -11.31 -15.28 -6.18
CA ALA A 330 -12.23 -15.86 -5.21
C ALA A 330 -12.12 -15.17 -3.83
N ASN A 331 -10.91 -14.78 -3.43
CA ASN A 331 -10.62 -14.33 -2.06
C ASN A 331 -10.67 -12.81 -1.89
N THR A 332 -10.43 -12.06 -2.97
CA THR A 332 -10.35 -10.59 -2.94
C THR A 332 -11.49 -9.93 -3.72
N GLN A 333 -12.25 -10.72 -4.49
CA GLN A 333 -13.29 -10.24 -5.40
C GLN A 333 -12.78 -9.20 -6.43
N ARG A 334 -11.47 -9.15 -6.71
CA ARG A 334 -10.89 -8.24 -7.71
C ARG A 334 -10.86 -8.88 -9.09
N GLU A 335 -10.97 -8.07 -10.15
CA GLU A 335 -10.73 -8.54 -11.51
C GLU A 335 -9.24 -8.81 -11.76
N VAL A 336 -8.93 -10.05 -12.13
CA VAL A 336 -7.62 -10.48 -12.63
C VAL A 336 -7.72 -10.76 -14.13
N VAL A 337 -6.71 -10.34 -14.91
CA VAL A 337 -6.70 -10.57 -16.36
C VAL A 337 -6.65 -12.07 -16.65
N ARG A 338 -7.63 -12.62 -17.34
CA ARG A 338 -7.68 -14.03 -17.74
C ARG A 338 -7.02 -14.24 -19.09
N THR A 339 -7.41 -13.45 -20.09
CA THR A 339 -6.81 -13.51 -21.42
C THR A 339 -6.54 -12.13 -22.00
N ILE A 340 -5.50 -12.06 -22.82
CA ILE A 340 -5.28 -10.98 -23.78
C ILE A 340 -5.22 -11.62 -25.16
N GLU A 341 -6.12 -11.20 -26.03
CA GLU A 341 -6.27 -11.73 -27.38
C GLU A 341 -6.10 -10.63 -28.41
N GLU A 342 -5.15 -10.79 -29.33
CA GLU A 342 -4.96 -9.89 -30.47
C GLU A 342 -5.77 -10.38 -31.67
N CYS A 343 -6.48 -9.48 -32.33
CA CYS A 343 -7.23 -9.76 -33.55
C CYS A 343 -6.84 -8.79 -34.66
N GLY A 344 -6.70 -9.30 -35.88
CA GLY A 344 -6.62 -8.52 -37.11
C GLY A 344 -8.00 -8.37 -37.76
N TYR A 345 -8.26 -7.22 -38.38
CA TYR A 345 -9.47 -7.01 -39.16
C TYR A 345 -9.25 -7.43 -40.61
N GLU A 346 -10.03 -8.41 -41.09
CA GLU A 346 -9.94 -8.93 -42.45
C GLU A 346 -11.33 -9.26 -42.99
N SER A 347 -11.61 -8.84 -44.24
CA SER A 347 -12.85 -9.17 -44.96
C SER A 347 -14.12 -8.89 -44.14
N SER A 348 -14.19 -7.70 -43.53
CA SER A 348 -15.30 -7.25 -42.67
C SER A 348 -15.52 -8.08 -41.39
N SER A 349 -14.51 -8.81 -40.92
CA SER A 349 -14.57 -9.64 -39.72
C SER A 349 -13.28 -9.61 -38.91
N TRP A 350 -13.36 -9.87 -37.60
CA TRP A 350 -12.17 -10.04 -36.77
C TRP A 350 -11.62 -11.48 -36.89
N LYS A 351 -10.32 -11.60 -37.12
CA LYS A 351 -9.55 -12.85 -37.09
C LYS A 351 -8.60 -12.79 -35.91
N CYS A 352 -8.84 -13.61 -34.90
CA CYS A 352 -8.11 -13.54 -33.64
C CYS A 352 -6.99 -14.57 -33.59
N ALA A 353 -5.84 -14.13 -33.04
CA ALA A 353 -4.74 -14.99 -32.64
C ALA A 353 -5.19 -15.87 -31.48
N LYS A 354 -4.47 -16.96 -31.23
CA LYS A 354 -4.70 -17.70 -29.99
C LYS A 354 -4.23 -16.83 -28.80
N PRO A 355 -5.03 -16.71 -27.74
CA PRO A 355 -4.80 -15.73 -26.68
C PRO A 355 -3.59 -16.07 -25.80
N LEU A 356 -3.01 -15.04 -25.18
CA LEU A 356 -2.26 -15.21 -23.95
C LEU A 356 -3.26 -15.53 -22.83
N THR A 357 -3.01 -16.62 -22.10
CA THR A 357 -3.81 -17.02 -20.94
C THR A 357 -2.99 -16.85 -19.68
N PHE A 358 -3.56 -16.20 -18.68
CA PHE A 358 -2.90 -15.86 -17.43
C PHE A 358 -3.53 -16.65 -16.29
N THR A 359 -2.72 -17.18 -15.39
CA THR A 359 -3.18 -17.80 -14.15
C THR A 359 -2.58 -17.08 -12.96
N TRP A 360 -3.35 -17.03 -11.88
CA TRP A 360 -3.07 -16.19 -10.72
C TRP A 360 -2.96 -17.05 -9.46
N GLN A 361 -2.24 -16.55 -8.47
CA GLN A 361 -2.26 -17.11 -7.13
C GLN A 361 -3.64 -16.85 -6.53
N PRO A 362 -4.39 -17.89 -6.11
CA PRO A 362 -5.69 -17.68 -5.46
C PRO A 362 -5.54 -16.96 -4.12
N GLY A 363 -4.37 -17.08 -3.49
CA GLY A 363 -4.11 -16.59 -2.13
C GLY A 363 -4.68 -17.53 -1.09
N GLU A 364 -4.20 -17.39 0.14
CA GLU A 364 -4.72 -18.09 1.30
C GLU A 364 -5.18 -17.11 2.36
N PHE A 365 -6.32 -17.42 2.97
CA PHE A 365 -6.93 -16.61 4.00
C PHE A 365 -6.22 -16.78 5.35
N GLY A 366 -5.76 -15.67 5.92
CA GLY A 366 -5.40 -15.53 7.33
C GLY A 366 -4.35 -16.50 7.83
N PHE A 367 -4.68 -17.16 8.95
CA PHE A 367 -3.75 -17.99 9.72
C PHE A 367 -4.04 -19.48 9.60
N ASP A 368 -3.04 -20.30 9.90
CA ASP A 368 -3.18 -21.75 10.05
C ASP A 368 -4.27 -22.12 11.05
N ASP A 369 -5.00 -23.21 10.79
CA ASP A 369 -6.11 -23.63 11.67
C ASP A 369 -5.59 -24.28 12.98
N VAL A 370 -4.30 -24.62 13.03
CA VAL A 370 -3.65 -25.29 14.18
C VAL A 370 -2.64 -24.34 14.82
N PRO A 371 -2.67 -24.20 16.16
CA PRO A 371 -1.63 -23.50 16.89
C PRO A 371 -0.23 -24.10 16.66
N THR A 372 0.71 -23.32 16.13
CA THR A 372 2.14 -23.60 16.11
C THR A 372 2.80 -22.96 17.33
N GLU A 373 3.33 -23.78 18.22
CA GLU A 373 4.12 -23.30 19.36
C GLU A 373 5.47 -22.77 18.89
N LEU A 374 5.83 -21.54 19.32
CA LEU A 374 7.17 -21.02 19.12
C LEU A 374 8.18 -21.86 19.91
N LYS A 375 9.31 -22.16 19.30
CA LYS A 375 10.34 -23.02 19.87
C LYS A 375 11.71 -22.39 19.79
N TYR A 376 12.48 -22.61 20.85
CA TYR A 376 13.91 -22.45 20.74
C TYR A 376 14.49 -23.46 19.75
N CYS A 377 15.65 -23.19 19.18
CA CYS A 377 16.33 -24.15 18.30
C CYS A 377 16.74 -25.46 19.01
N THR A 378 16.65 -25.51 20.34
CA THR A 378 16.77 -26.72 21.16
C THR A 378 15.49 -27.59 21.19
N GLY A 379 14.37 -27.07 20.66
CA GLY A 379 13.05 -27.70 20.67
C GLY A 379 12.16 -27.35 21.86
N GLU A 380 12.69 -26.62 22.85
CA GLU A 380 11.93 -26.13 24.01
C GLU A 380 10.87 -25.10 23.58
N VAL A 381 9.64 -25.24 24.08
CA VAL A 381 8.54 -24.29 23.82
C VAL A 381 8.78 -22.97 24.54
N ILE A 382 8.52 -21.87 23.85
CA ILE A 382 8.66 -20.51 24.36
C ILE A 382 7.33 -20.06 24.95
N TYR A 383 7.35 -19.62 26.21
CA TYR A 383 6.20 -19.04 26.92
C TYR A 383 6.52 -17.62 27.38
N GLY A 384 5.58 -16.69 27.30
CA GLY A 384 5.66 -15.35 27.90
C GLY A 384 5.36 -14.18 26.96
N GLY A 385 5.17 -12.98 27.51
CA GLY A 385 4.86 -11.76 26.75
C GLY A 385 6.11 -11.05 26.23
N SER A 386 6.59 -11.46 25.07
CA SER A 386 7.61 -10.79 24.26
C SER A 386 7.00 -10.06 23.07
N ASP A 387 7.61 -8.95 22.67
CA ASP A 387 7.31 -8.24 21.43
C ASP A 387 8.26 -8.75 20.35
N PRO A 388 7.74 -9.35 19.27
CA PRO A 388 8.54 -9.76 18.13
C PRO A 388 8.86 -8.56 17.23
N LEU A 389 10.11 -8.47 16.80
CA LEU A 389 10.63 -7.53 15.81
C LEU A 389 12.06 -7.89 15.46
N ASP A 390 12.54 -7.51 14.28
CA ASP A 390 13.96 -7.60 13.93
C ASP A 390 14.79 -6.57 14.74
N PHE A 391 15.29 -7.00 15.91
CA PHE A 391 16.01 -6.13 16.84
C PHE A 391 17.47 -6.03 16.44
N ASP A 392 18.12 -7.11 16.01
CA ASP A 392 19.52 -7.08 15.61
C ASP A 392 19.79 -6.68 14.15
N GLY A 393 18.74 -6.50 13.35
CA GLY A 393 18.79 -6.02 11.97
C GLY A 393 19.19 -7.11 10.98
N ASP A 394 19.07 -8.39 11.34
CA ASP A 394 19.40 -9.52 10.47
C ASP A 394 18.26 -9.96 9.54
N GLY A 395 17.11 -9.29 9.64
CA GLY A 395 15.92 -9.52 8.82
C GLY A 395 15.02 -10.64 9.32
N TYR A 396 15.31 -11.22 10.49
CA TYR A 396 14.44 -12.18 11.16
C TYR A 396 13.89 -11.59 12.45
N GLU A 397 12.67 -11.95 12.82
CA GLU A 397 12.11 -11.42 14.06
C GLU A 397 12.73 -12.04 15.30
N ASP A 398 13.06 -11.17 16.25
CA ASP A 398 13.56 -11.48 17.58
C ASP A 398 12.47 -11.30 18.61
N LEU A 399 12.51 -12.09 19.68
CA LEU A 399 11.59 -11.94 20.82
C LEU A 399 12.24 -11.08 21.89
N ILE A 400 11.63 -9.93 22.20
CA ILE A 400 12.11 -9.02 23.25
C ILE A 400 11.07 -8.87 24.36
N GLY A 401 11.42 -9.25 25.59
CA GLY A 401 10.52 -9.16 26.75
C GLY A 401 10.40 -7.76 27.37
N THR A 402 9.35 -7.01 27.04
CA THR A 402 9.12 -5.62 27.52
C THR A 402 8.27 -5.53 28.80
N GLY A 403 7.47 -6.55 29.12
CA GLY A 403 6.54 -6.57 30.27
C GLY A 403 7.17 -6.76 31.67
N THR A 404 6.37 -6.53 32.72
CA THR A 404 6.81 -6.54 34.15
C THR A 404 7.39 -7.86 34.65
N ASN A 405 7.07 -8.98 33.99
CA ASN A 405 7.60 -10.32 34.31
C ASN A 405 8.80 -10.73 33.45
N ALA A 406 9.34 -9.82 32.61
CA ALA A 406 10.40 -10.09 31.63
C ALA A 406 10.09 -11.31 30.75
N GLY A 407 9.47 -11.10 29.59
CA GLY A 407 9.40 -12.15 28.56
C GLY A 407 10.81 -12.62 28.15
N PRO A 408 10.91 -13.78 27.47
CA PRO A 408 12.19 -14.27 26.97
C PRO A 408 12.84 -13.26 26.02
N VAL A 409 14.18 -13.25 26.00
CA VAL A 409 14.96 -12.60 24.96
C VAL A 409 15.54 -13.70 24.07
N ALA A 410 15.24 -13.68 22.79
CA ALA A 410 15.68 -14.72 21.87
C ALA A 410 15.82 -14.19 20.44
N TRP A 411 16.87 -14.63 19.74
CA TRP A 411 17.16 -14.17 18.37
C TRP A 411 16.49 -15.06 17.34
N GLY A 412 15.84 -14.45 16.35
CA GLY A 412 15.29 -15.11 15.18
C GLY A 412 16.36 -15.85 14.38
N THR A 413 15.93 -16.82 13.58
CA THR A 413 16.82 -17.50 12.63
C THR A 413 16.07 -17.76 11.33
N ALA A 414 16.83 -17.94 10.25
CA ALA A 414 16.29 -18.35 8.95
C ALA A 414 15.44 -19.64 8.97
N SER A 415 15.57 -20.47 10.02
CA SER A 415 14.77 -21.69 10.18
C SER A 415 13.44 -21.50 10.92
N GLY A 416 13.12 -20.28 11.36
CA GLY A 416 11.92 -19.98 12.17
C GLY A 416 11.99 -20.48 13.62
N CYS A 417 13.16 -20.90 14.09
CA CYS A 417 13.42 -21.19 15.50
C CYS A 417 14.19 -20.06 16.16
N PHE A 418 14.15 -19.99 17.49
CA PHE A 418 14.79 -18.91 18.24
C PHE A 418 16.03 -19.36 19.02
N THR A 419 17.08 -18.56 18.99
CA THR A 419 18.26 -18.77 19.83
C THR A 419 18.09 -18.06 21.16
N LYS A 420 17.96 -18.85 22.24
CA LYS A 420 17.74 -18.33 23.60
C LYS A 420 18.92 -17.48 24.10
N VAL A 421 18.61 -16.32 24.66
CA VAL A 421 19.59 -15.52 25.41
C VAL A 421 19.42 -15.79 26.90
N SER A 422 20.53 -16.11 27.57
CA SER A 422 20.54 -16.20 29.03
C SER A 422 20.69 -14.81 29.63
N TRP A 423 19.57 -14.21 30.02
CA TRP A 423 19.52 -12.88 30.61
C TRP A 423 18.51 -12.79 31.76
N THR A 424 18.76 -11.89 32.70
CA THR A 424 17.83 -11.57 33.79
C THR A 424 17.61 -10.06 33.81
N ARG A 425 16.35 -9.63 33.69
CA ARG A 425 15.98 -8.22 33.73
C ARG A 425 16.33 -7.59 35.07
N PRO A 426 16.98 -6.42 35.09
CA PRO A 426 17.15 -5.65 36.32
C PRO A 426 15.78 -5.30 36.92
N LEU A 427 15.58 -5.56 38.21
CA LEU A 427 14.33 -5.26 38.93
C LEU A 427 14.02 -3.76 39.04
N THR A 428 15.04 -2.93 38.77
CA THR A 428 14.94 -1.47 38.68
C THR A 428 14.17 -1.03 37.45
N TRP A 429 14.19 -1.79 36.36
CA TRP A 429 13.49 -1.45 35.13
C TRP A 429 11.97 -1.62 35.31
N LYS A 430 11.23 -0.52 35.21
CA LYS A 430 9.76 -0.49 35.37
C LYS A 430 9.04 -0.60 34.04
N LYS A 431 9.47 0.18 33.04
CA LYS A 431 8.94 0.12 31.68
C LYS A 431 10.06 0.03 30.66
N VAL A 432 9.86 -0.76 29.62
CA VAL A 432 10.81 -0.96 28.53
C VAL A 432 10.04 -0.82 27.22
N ASP A 433 10.58 -0.03 26.31
CA ASP A 433 10.13 0.10 24.94
C ASP A 433 11.34 -0.02 24.00
N ILE A 434 11.10 -0.21 22.70
CA ILE A 434 12.16 -0.40 21.71
C ILE A 434 12.23 0.84 20.82
N ILE A 435 13.46 1.31 20.57
CA ILE A 435 13.72 2.53 19.83
C ILE A 435 14.84 2.31 18.81
N LYS A 436 14.80 3.05 17.70
CA LYS A 436 15.87 3.09 16.70
C LYS A 436 16.83 4.23 17.00
N THR A 437 18.13 3.95 16.99
CA THR A 437 19.20 4.94 17.19
C THR A 437 20.13 4.96 15.99
N ASN A 438 21.05 5.93 15.94
CA ASN A 438 22.05 6.02 14.87
C ASN A 438 23.07 4.85 14.89
N THR A 439 23.06 4.01 15.94
CA THR A 439 23.87 2.79 16.05
C THR A 439 23.03 1.50 15.91
N GLY A 440 21.76 1.60 15.51
CA GLY A 440 20.83 0.46 15.45
C GLY A 440 19.77 0.50 16.56
N ASN A 441 19.06 -0.61 16.77
CA ASN A 441 17.99 -0.67 17.76
C ASN A 441 18.52 -0.72 19.20
N ALA A 442 17.77 -0.15 20.14
CA ALA A 442 18.06 -0.12 21.56
C ALA A 442 16.79 -0.24 22.40
N LEU A 443 16.95 -0.57 23.69
CA LEU A 443 15.87 -0.56 24.67
C LEU A 443 15.84 0.80 25.37
N LEU A 444 14.70 1.48 25.30
CA LEU A 444 14.38 2.63 26.14
C LEU A 444 13.78 2.13 27.45
N VAL A 445 14.38 2.55 28.56
CA VAL A 445 14.06 2.02 29.90
C VAL A 445 13.69 3.14 30.84
N SER A 446 12.58 2.99 31.57
CA SER A 446 12.23 3.83 32.72
C SER A 446 12.45 3.09 34.04
N LEU A 447 13.17 3.71 34.98
CA LEU A 447 13.45 3.15 36.30
C LEU A 447 12.39 3.49 37.37
N GLY A 448 11.38 4.27 37.00
CA GLY A 448 10.27 4.66 37.87
C GLY A 448 10.56 5.81 38.86
N SER A 449 11.77 6.35 38.89
CA SER A 449 12.12 7.64 39.53
C SER A 449 11.91 8.84 38.58
N GLY A 450 11.39 8.60 37.38
CA GLY A 450 11.42 9.55 36.27
C GLY A 450 12.75 9.56 35.49
N GLU A 451 13.69 8.65 35.81
CA GLU A 451 14.94 8.46 35.06
C GLU A 451 14.73 7.55 33.85
N TYR A 452 15.36 7.94 32.73
CA TYR A 452 15.33 7.25 31.44
C TYR A 452 16.73 6.83 31.02
N HIS A 453 16.85 5.58 30.58
CA HIS A 453 18.09 4.92 30.22
C HIS A 453 17.96 4.27 28.85
N LEU A 454 19.08 4.14 28.13
CA LEU A 454 19.20 3.27 26.97
C LEU A 454 20.04 2.05 27.30
N ALA A 455 19.59 0.90 26.82
CA ALA A 455 20.34 -0.34 26.91
C ALA A 455 20.45 -1.02 25.54
N TRP A 456 21.64 -1.52 25.22
CA TRP A 456 21.90 -2.27 23.97
C TRP A 456 22.06 -3.76 24.28
N LEU A 457 21.49 -4.57 23.40
CA LEU A 457 21.61 -6.02 23.42
C LEU A 457 22.63 -6.48 22.37
N THR A 458 23.31 -7.58 22.67
CA THR A 458 24.05 -8.39 21.69
C THR A 458 23.50 -9.80 21.68
N LYS A 459 23.98 -10.64 20.76
CA LYS A 459 23.63 -12.06 20.72
C LYS A 459 23.91 -12.81 22.05
N ALA A 460 24.74 -12.25 22.93
CA ALA A 460 25.05 -12.78 24.26
C ALA A 460 24.29 -12.13 25.44
N GLY A 461 23.51 -11.06 25.22
CA GLY A 461 22.81 -10.30 26.28
C GLY A 461 23.16 -8.79 26.30
N ILE A 462 22.78 -8.09 27.37
CA ILE A 462 23.02 -6.64 27.52
C ILE A 462 24.52 -6.35 27.58
N MET A 463 24.98 -5.41 26.76
CA MET A 463 26.36 -4.94 26.78
C MET A 463 26.57 -3.72 27.67
N THR A 464 25.67 -2.74 27.56
CA THR A 464 25.85 -1.41 28.16
C THR A 464 24.50 -0.78 28.45
N GLU A 465 24.40 -0.07 29.57
CA GLU A 465 23.26 0.77 29.96
C GLU A 465 23.77 2.20 30.21
N GLN A 466 23.08 3.20 29.68
CA GLN A 466 23.46 4.61 29.82
C GLN A 466 22.25 5.48 30.13
N THR A 467 22.37 6.34 31.14
CA THR A 467 21.35 7.35 31.46
C THR A 467 21.29 8.40 30.35
N ILE A 468 20.09 8.70 29.87
CA ILE A 468 19.84 9.74 28.85
C ILE A 468 19.12 10.97 29.40
N GLY A 469 18.46 10.87 30.56
CA GLY A 469 17.86 12.02 31.22
C GLY A 469 16.92 11.64 32.35
N SER A 470 16.39 12.65 33.03
CA SER A 470 15.37 12.47 34.06
C SER A 470 14.29 13.54 34.00
N ASN A 471 13.08 13.16 34.43
CA ASN A 471 11.94 14.03 34.58
C ASN A 471 11.18 13.70 35.88
N SER A 472 11.54 14.39 36.96
CA SER A 472 10.94 14.21 38.29
C SER A 472 9.45 14.62 38.36
N SER A 473 8.92 15.31 37.35
CA SER A 473 7.51 15.67 37.25
C SER A 473 6.62 14.50 36.81
N CYS A 474 7.22 13.41 36.35
CA CYS A 474 6.53 12.17 36.05
C CYS A 474 6.24 11.37 37.33
N GLY A 475 5.05 10.78 37.43
CA GLY A 475 4.75 9.80 38.47
C GLY A 475 5.66 8.55 38.37
N PRO A 476 5.56 7.60 39.31
CA PRO A 476 6.55 6.55 39.50
C PRO A 476 6.66 5.51 38.37
N VAL A 477 5.81 5.56 37.34
CA VAL A 477 5.90 4.72 36.13
C VAL A 477 5.34 5.53 34.95
N PRO A 478 6.11 6.43 34.32
CA PRO A 478 5.61 7.16 33.17
C PRO A 478 5.43 6.22 31.97
N LEU A 479 4.32 6.39 31.25
CA LEU A 479 4.20 5.90 29.88
C LEU A 479 5.36 6.53 29.07
N MET A 480 6.01 5.74 28.23
CA MET A 480 6.95 6.24 27.24
C MET A 480 6.28 5.99 25.90
N MET A 481 6.34 6.98 25.02
CA MET A 481 5.74 6.90 23.70
C MET A 481 6.84 7.12 22.68
N PRO A 482 7.56 6.06 22.27
CA PRO A 482 8.55 6.15 21.21
C PRO A 482 7.90 6.56 19.90
N VAL A 483 8.51 7.49 19.20
CA VAL A 483 7.93 8.14 18.03
C VAL A 483 9.02 8.87 17.26
N ASP A 484 9.05 8.82 15.93
CA ASP A 484 9.91 9.71 15.13
C ASP A 484 9.08 10.94 14.74
N VAL A 485 9.24 12.06 15.47
CA VAL A 485 8.42 13.27 15.24
C VAL A 485 9.03 14.24 14.24
N ASN A 486 10.28 14.02 13.85
CA ASN A 486 11.02 14.90 12.95
C ASN A 486 11.42 14.22 11.62
N HIS A 487 11.11 12.93 11.46
CA HIS A 487 11.42 12.08 10.31
C HIS A 487 12.92 12.02 9.96
N ASP A 488 13.78 12.09 10.96
CA ASP A 488 15.22 11.88 10.77
C ASP A 488 15.62 10.39 10.73
N GLY A 489 14.65 9.49 10.93
CA GLY A 489 14.83 8.04 10.93
C GLY A 489 15.35 7.49 12.25
N LEU A 490 15.48 8.33 13.27
CA LEU A 490 15.78 7.99 14.66
C LEU A 490 14.49 8.10 15.49
N THR A 491 14.46 7.40 16.62
CA THR A 491 13.27 7.37 17.47
C THR A 491 13.40 8.38 18.61
N ASP A 492 12.57 9.41 18.55
CA ASP A 492 12.30 10.32 19.66
C ASP A 492 11.36 9.64 20.67
N PHE A 493 11.05 10.31 21.78
CA PHE A 493 9.96 9.86 22.63
C PHE A 493 9.27 10.99 23.37
N HIS A 494 7.96 10.83 23.57
CA HIS A 494 7.18 11.67 24.46
C HIS A 494 7.01 11.02 25.83
N ALA A 495 7.26 11.79 26.88
CA ALA A 495 7.03 11.36 28.25
C ALA A 495 6.53 12.52 29.13
N CYS A 496 5.33 12.36 29.69
CA CYS A 496 4.62 13.31 30.54
C CYS A 496 4.41 14.70 29.89
N GLN A 497 5.34 15.64 30.11
CA GLN A 497 5.29 17.03 29.62
C GLN A 497 6.50 17.39 28.76
N LYS A 498 7.29 16.38 28.37
CA LYS A 498 8.52 16.58 27.61
C LYS A 498 8.50 15.71 26.37
N LEU A 499 8.90 16.31 25.27
CA LEU A 499 9.29 15.63 24.05
C LEU A 499 10.82 15.56 24.04
N TRP A 500 11.36 14.36 23.89
CA TRP A 500 12.80 14.09 23.89
C TRP A 500 13.23 13.74 22.48
N ILE A 501 13.88 14.68 21.80
CA ILE A 501 14.29 14.54 20.40
C ILE A 501 15.71 13.99 20.34
N GLN A 502 15.91 12.84 19.72
CA GLN A 502 17.22 12.23 19.55
C GLN A 502 18.09 13.08 18.61
N GLN A 503 19.40 13.09 18.84
CA GLN A 503 20.34 13.81 17.98
C GLN A 503 21.24 12.83 17.25
N ASN A 504 21.37 13.00 15.93
CA ASN A 504 22.22 12.14 15.11
C ASN A 504 23.73 12.23 15.46
N THR A 505 24.14 13.18 16.30
CA THR A 505 25.54 13.28 16.77
C THR A 505 25.96 12.15 17.71
N SER A 506 25.02 11.49 18.40
CA SER A 506 25.31 10.41 19.35
C SER A 506 24.04 9.63 19.72
N PRO A 507 24.12 8.29 19.89
CA PRO A 507 22.94 7.48 20.21
C PRO A 507 22.28 7.85 21.55
N THR A 508 22.98 8.53 22.45
CA THR A 508 22.47 8.86 23.80
C THR A 508 22.11 10.32 24.02
N THR A 509 22.27 11.15 22.99
CA THR A 509 21.99 12.58 23.12
C THR A 509 20.55 12.86 22.75
N PHE A 510 19.77 13.33 23.73
CA PHE A 510 18.39 13.77 23.54
C PHE A 510 18.26 15.25 23.94
N ILE A 511 17.55 16.02 23.13
CA ILE A 511 17.13 17.38 23.47
C ILE A 511 15.72 17.30 24.03
N ALA A 512 15.59 17.59 25.33
CA ALA A 512 14.29 17.69 25.96
C ALA A 512 13.65 19.05 25.69
N GLN A 513 12.48 19.05 25.07
CA GLN A 513 11.65 20.22 24.83
C GLN A 513 10.39 20.16 25.68
N SER A 514 9.99 21.30 26.24
CA SER A 514 8.70 21.42 26.90
C SER A 514 7.58 21.21 25.89
N SER A 515 6.70 20.25 26.16
CA SER A 515 5.48 20.03 25.40
C SER A 515 4.33 20.73 26.10
N THR A 516 3.44 21.38 25.34
CA THR A 516 2.17 21.90 25.88
C THR A 516 1.22 20.78 26.29
N PHE A 517 1.52 19.55 25.89
CA PHE A 517 0.76 18.36 26.23
C PHE A 517 1.26 17.74 27.54
N ALA A 518 0.34 17.57 28.49
CA ALA A 518 0.54 16.88 29.76
C ALA A 518 -0.48 15.74 29.88
N TYR A 519 -0.03 14.57 30.34
CA TYR A 519 -0.92 13.48 30.74
C TYR A 519 -0.46 12.91 32.08
N SER A 520 -1.38 12.28 32.79
CA SER A 520 -1.13 11.63 34.08
C SER A 520 -1.60 10.18 34.06
N TYR A 521 -1.00 9.34 34.90
CA TYR A 521 -1.44 7.95 35.09
C TYR A 521 -2.91 7.85 35.58
N ALA A 522 -3.50 8.94 36.06
CA ALA A 522 -4.89 9.01 36.50
C ALA A 522 -5.89 9.24 35.34
N ASP A 523 -5.42 9.54 34.14
CA ASP A 523 -6.28 9.70 32.97
C ASP A 523 -6.80 8.33 32.52
N THR A 524 -8.12 8.16 32.51
CA THR A 524 -8.75 6.86 32.19
C THR A 524 -8.68 6.48 30.70
N PHE A 525 -7.90 7.21 29.90
CA PHE A 525 -7.72 7.01 28.47
C PHE A 525 -6.23 7.10 28.17
N GLU A 526 -5.60 5.98 27.83
CA GLU A 526 -4.20 6.00 27.39
C GLU A 526 -4.11 6.73 26.05
N PRO A 527 -3.19 7.70 25.91
CA PRO A 527 -2.98 8.35 24.64
C PRO A 527 -2.37 7.36 23.64
N SER A 528 -2.81 7.43 22.39
CA SER A 528 -2.29 6.60 21.29
C SER A 528 -1.58 7.47 20.25
N LEU A 529 -0.53 6.94 19.64
CA LEU A 529 0.07 7.53 18.45
C LEU A 529 -0.58 6.93 17.21
N ASP A 530 -0.96 7.78 16.26
CA ASP A 530 -1.57 7.40 15.00
C ASP A 530 -1.44 8.52 13.99
N ASP A 531 -1.23 8.23 12.71
CA ASP A 531 -1.21 9.26 11.65
C ASP A 531 -2.64 9.58 11.21
N PHE A 532 -3.28 10.56 11.86
CA PHE A 532 -4.72 10.81 11.72
C PHE A 532 -5.03 11.79 10.58
N ASN A 533 -4.14 12.74 10.28
CA ASN A 533 -4.25 13.63 9.11
C ASN A 533 -3.71 13.00 7.81
N GLY A 534 -3.04 11.85 7.92
CA GLY A 534 -2.39 11.14 6.81
C GLY A 534 -1.08 11.80 6.37
N ASP A 535 -0.50 12.73 7.13
CA ASP A 535 0.71 13.48 6.75
C ASP A 535 2.00 12.64 6.85
N GLY A 536 1.88 11.38 7.25
CA GLY A 536 2.96 10.45 7.45
C GLY A 536 3.62 10.60 8.81
N LEU A 537 3.28 11.63 9.59
CA LEU A 537 3.76 11.85 10.94
C LEU A 537 2.77 11.25 11.96
N PRO A 538 3.28 10.71 13.07
CA PRO A 538 2.45 10.21 14.15
C PRO A 538 1.79 11.36 14.93
N ASP A 539 0.46 11.45 14.86
CA ASP A 539 -0.36 12.31 15.71
C ASP A 539 -0.68 11.64 17.05
N LEU A 540 -1.05 12.44 18.04
CA LEU A 540 -1.40 11.99 19.38
C LEU A 540 -2.89 12.12 19.63
N VAL A 541 -3.53 11.02 20.02
CA VAL A 541 -4.97 10.97 20.28
C VAL A 541 -5.24 10.76 21.77
N LYS A 542 -6.05 11.64 22.38
CA LYS A 542 -6.46 11.56 23.81
C LYS A 542 -7.98 11.57 23.99
N GLY A 543 -8.46 11.08 25.13
CA GLY A 543 -9.81 11.41 25.61
C GLY A 543 -9.81 12.80 26.26
N LYS A 544 -10.80 13.66 25.98
CA LYS A 544 -11.01 14.93 26.71
C LYS A 544 -12.00 14.72 27.88
N PRO A 545 -11.65 15.12 29.11
CA PRO A 545 -12.63 15.29 30.19
C PRO A 545 -13.60 16.42 29.85
N ASP A 546 -14.87 16.25 30.19
CA ASP A 546 -15.92 17.25 30.00
C ASP A 546 -15.60 18.54 30.78
N PRO A 547 -15.63 19.75 30.16
CA PRO A 547 -15.28 21.00 30.84
C PRO A 547 -16.21 21.40 31.99
N GLY A 548 -17.35 20.72 32.15
CA GLY A 548 -18.49 21.16 32.95
C GLY A 548 -18.41 21.03 34.48
N GLY A 549 -17.30 20.62 35.09
CA GLY A 549 -17.10 20.67 36.55
C GLY A 549 -18.14 19.96 37.43
N LEU A 550 -18.99 19.09 36.86
CA LEU A 550 -19.95 18.29 37.61
C LEU A 550 -19.22 17.12 38.26
N SER A 551 -19.53 16.83 39.52
CA SER A 551 -18.97 15.75 40.36
C SER A 551 -19.22 14.31 39.84
N ILE A 552 -19.71 14.20 38.60
CA ILE A 552 -19.86 12.97 37.82
C ILE A 552 -19.47 13.34 36.38
N PRO A 553 -18.30 12.89 35.87
CA PRO A 553 -17.87 13.25 34.53
C PRO A 553 -18.81 12.61 33.51
N ARG A 554 -19.53 13.42 32.72
CA ARG A 554 -20.16 12.94 31.49
C ARG A 554 -19.04 12.76 30.45
N LYS A 555 -18.46 11.56 30.39
CA LYS A 555 -17.36 11.25 29.48
C LYS A 555 -17.87 11.12 28.05
N GLY A 556 -17.38 11.92 27.11
CA GLY A 556 -17.91 11.86 25.73
C GLY A 556 -17.20 12.64 24.61
N ALA A 557 -15.92 13.01 24.73
CA ALA A 557 -15.19 13.62 23.61
C ALA A 557 -13.79 13.02 23.43
N ILE A 558 -13.42 12.67 22.19
CA ILE A 558 -12.04 12.38 21.80
C ILE A 558 -11.43 13.73 21.37
N GLY A 559 -10.28 14.07 21.96
CA GLY A 559 -9.47 15.21 21.54
C GLY A 559 -8.21 14.72 20.85
N PHE A 560 -7.85 15.37 19.75
CA PHE A 560 -6.66 15.05 18.98
C PHE A 560 -5.63 16.15 19.15
N VAL A 561 -4.36 15.79 19.07
CA VAL A 561 -3.20 16.68 19.19
C VAL A 561 -2.24 16.27 18.07
N TYR A 562 -2.10 17.11 17.05
CA TYR A 562 -1.22 16.84 15.91
C TYR A 562 0.20 17.39 16.16
N VAL A 563 1.18 16.85 15.43
CA VAL A 563 2.59 17.26 15.46
C VAL A 563 2.94 18.14 14.26
N PRO A 564 2.88 19.48 14.37
CA PRO A 564 3.50 20.35 13.38
C PRO A 564 5.02 20.35 13.58
N GLY A 565 5.73 19.22 13.39
CA GLY A 565 7.21 18.95 13.40
C GLY A 565 8.16 19.85 14.19
N THR A 566 7.62 20.60 15.14
CA THR A 566 8.22 21.49 16.14
C THR A 566 7.73 21.10 17.53
N GLY A 567 6.98 19.99 17.63
CA GLY A 567 6.37 19.45 18.83
C GLY A 567 4.84 19.30 18.71
N PHE A 568 4.23 18.66 19.70
CA PHE A 568 2.78 18.51 19.81
C PHE A 568 2.11 19.86 20.14
N VAL A 569 1.13 20.29 19.35
CA VAL A 569 0.33 21.51 19.61
C VAL A 569 -1.12 21.12 19.94
N ASP A 570 -1.61 21.49 21.13
CA ASP A 570 -3.01 21.22 21.53
C ASP A 570 -3.95 22.17 20.77
N GLN A 571 -4.72 21.64 19.84
CA GLN A 571 -5.85 22.35 19.23
C GLN A 571 -7.16 21.62 19.57
N ALA A 572 -8.16 22.36 20.01
CA ALA A 572 -9.51 21.83 20.15
C ALA A 572 -10.21 21.84 18.78
N MET A 573 -10.65 20.67 18.33
CA MET A 573 -11.30 20.52 17.03
C MET A 573 -12.78 20.94 17.07
N PRO A 574 -13.24 21.80 16.15
CA PRO A 574 -14.66 21.96 15.82
C PRO A 574 -15.04 20.90 14.78
N GLY A 575 -15.74 19.83 15.17
CA GLY A 575 -16.23 18.81 14.22
C GLY A 575 -16.33 17.40 14.80
N PHE A 576 -15.34 16.96 15.60
CA PHE A 576 -15.49 15.77 16.45
C PHE A 576 -16.32 16.06 17.71
N LEU A 577 -16.51 17.34 18.01
CA LEU A 577 -17.71 17.83 18.66
C LEU A 577 -18.86 17.63 17.67
N ALA A 578 -19.27 16.37 17.51
CA ALA A 578 -20.66 16.02 17.36
C ALA A 578 -21.47 17.09 18.07
N ASN A 579 -22.32 17.80 17.32
CA ASN A 579 -23.25 18.79 17.83
C ASN A 579 -23.76 18.33 19.20
N ASP A 580 -24.05 19.20 20.17
CA ASP A 580 -24.49 18.77 21.52
C ASP A 580 -25.67 17.76 21.56
N ASN A 581 -26.31 17.48 20.40
CA ASN A 581 -27.32 16.45 20.16
C ASN A 581 -26.82 15.11 19.56
N ASP A 582 -25.60 15.05 19.01
CA ASP A 582 -24.91 13.85 18.48
C ASP A 582 -23.94 13.23 19.51
N VAL A 583 -23.86 13.82 20.71
CA VAL A 583 -23.19 13.26 21.88
C VAL A 583 -23.65 11.83 22.09
N ILE A 584 -22.67 10.95 22.33
CA ILE A 584 -22.80 9.56 22.77
C ILE A 584 -23.68 9.53 24.04
N ALA A 585 -25.00 9.47 23.85
CA ALA A 585 -25.97 9.47 24.92
C ALA A 585 -26.14 8.04 25.45
N TYR A 586 -25.39 7.69 26.51
CA TYR A 586 -25.69 6.50 27.29
C TYR A 586 -26.91 6.71 28.19
N GLY A 587 -27.80 5.72 28.21
CA GLY A 587 -28.92 5.62 29.15
C GLY A 587 -28.48 5.48 30.62
N PRO A 588 -29.43 5.51 31.57
CA PRO A 588 -29.22 5.87 32.98
C PRO A 588 -28.52 4.81 33.87
N TYR A 589 -27.82 3.82 33.30
CA TYR A 589 -27.15 2.78 34.08
C TYR A 589 -25.69 3.15 34.37
N HIS A 590 -25.52 3.94 35.42
CA HIS A 590 -24.25 4.25 36.06
C HIS A 590 -23.73 3.04 36.84
N ASN A 591 -22.56 2.51 36.46
CA ASN A 591 -21.55 1.88 37.35
C ASN A 591 -20.35 1.20 36.61
N PHE A 592 -20.19 1.36 35.29
CA PHE A 592 -19.09 0.75 34.54
C PHE A 592 -18.22 1.81 33.86
N PRO A 593 -16.88 1.62 33.75
CA PRO A 593 -16.06 2.49 32.92
C PRO A 593 -16.49 2.31 31.44
N PRO A 594 -16.83 3.39 30.72
CA PRO A 594 -17.19 3.30 29.31
C PRO A 594 -15.92 3.14 28.47
N ILE A 595 -15.57 1.90 28.11
CA ILE A 595 -14.50 1.65 27.14
C ILE A 595 -15.13 1.72 25.75
N MET A 596 -15.07 2.89 25.11
CA MET A 596 -15.24 2.93 23.66
C MET A 596 -14.00 2.30 23.05
N TRP A 597 -14.13 1.07 22.55
CA TRP A 597 -13.08 0.49 21.74
C TRP A 597 -13.11 1.14 20.35
N LYS A 598 -11.98 1.75 19.98
CA LYS A 598 -11.72 2.23 18.63
C LYS A 598 -10.64 1.35 18.02
N THR A 599 -10.86 0.94 16.78
CA THR A 599 -9.85 0.19 16.02
C THR A 599 -9.47 1.06 14.83
N PRO A 600 -8.24 1.58 14.75
CA PRO A 600 -7.75 2.20 13.53
C PRO A 600 -7.59 1.13 12.46
N LEU A 601 -7.98 1.45 11.23
CA LEU A 601 -7.90 0.56 10.08
C LEU A 601 -7.85 1.39 8.79
N ASP A 602 -7.69 0.76 7.63
CA ASP A 602 -7.82 1.41 6.32
C ASP A 602 -8.69 0.50 5.43
N VAL A 603 -9.98 0.82 5.29
CA VAL A 603 -10.97 -0.05 4.62
C VAL A 603 -11.09 0.23 3.13
N ASN A 604 -10.42 1.26 2.64
CA ASN A 604 -10.48 1.69 1.25
C ASN A 604 -9.09 1.61 0.55
N GLY A 605 -8.02 1.36 1.31
CA GLY A 605 -6.65 1.20 0.83
C GLY A 605 -6.05 2.51 0.31
N ASP A 606 -6.54 3.66 0.77
CA ASP A 606 -6.05 4.98 0.35
C ASP A 606 -4.87 5.50 1.18
N GLY A 607 -4.48 4.77 2.23
CA GLY A 607 -3.39 5.11 3.14
C GLY A 607 -3.76 6.16 4.19
N VAL A 608 -5.03 6.55 4.28
CA VAL A 608 -5.59 7.42 5.32
C VAL A 608 -6.23 6.55 6.40
N ARG A 609 -6.13 6.96 7.66
CA ARG A 609 -6.69 6.18 8.77
C ARG A 609 -8.21 6.33 8.86
N ASP A 610 -8.88 5.18 8.82
CA ASP A 610 -10.28 4.98 9.14
C ASP A 610 -10.44 4.45 10.57
N TYR A 611 -11.67 4.49 11.10
CA TYR A 611 -11.95 4.04 12.46
C TYR A 611 -13.22 3.21 12.55
N ALA A 612 -13.07 1.99 13.07
CA ALA A 612 -14.18 1.16 13.52
C ALA A 612 -14.50 1.50 14.97
N VAL A 613 -15.76 1.81 15.23
CA VAL A 613 -16.27 2.20 16.54
C VAL A 613 -17.49 1.34 16.87
N HIS A 614 -17.56 0.87 18.12
CA HIS A 614 -18.72 0.15 18.62
C HIS A 614 -19.66 1.09 19.39
N ARG A 615 -20.91 1.25 18.92
CA ARG A 615 -21.95 2.12 19.49
C ARG A 615 -23.30 1.40 19.54
N ASP A 616 -24.01 1.51 20.67
CA ASP A 616 -25.39 1.01 20.84
C ASP A 616 -25.60 -0.45 20.42
N GLY A 617 -24.58 -1.29 20.59
CA GLY A 617 -24.61 -2.69 20.18
C GLY A 617 -24.49 -2.90 18.67
N ARG A 618 -23.79 -2.01 17.96
CA ARG A 618 -23.43 -2.16 16.55
C ARG A 618 -22.03 -1.63 16.31
N TRP A 619 -21.38 -2.16 15.29
CA TRP A 619 -20.15 -1.58 14.76
C TRP A 619 -20.48 -0.58 13.65
N SER A 620 -19.69 0.48 13.57
CA SER A 620 -19.73 1.44 12.48
C SER A 620 -18.32 1.87 12.10
N VAL A 621 -18.12 2.20 10.83
CA VAL A 621 -16.83 2.66 10.32
C VAL A 621 -16.94 4.10 9.86
N PHE A 622 -16.04 4.94 10.33
CA PHE A 622 -15.82 6.30 9.86
C PHE A 622 -14.62 6.30 8.93
N VAL A 623 -14.78 6.90 7.76
CA VAL A 623 -13.74 6.90 6.73
C VAL A 623 -13.07 8.26 6.71
N GLY A 624 -11.73 8.26 6.78
CA GLY A 624 -10.91 9.46 6.79
C GLY A 624 -10.93 10.16 5.43
N GLN A 625 -11.04 11.49 5.45
CA GLN A 625 -10.90 12.34 4.28
C GLN A 625 -9.67 13.21 4.51
N GLN A 626 -8.51 12.74 4.02
CA GLN A 626 -7.19 13.36 4.11
C GLN A 626 -7.21 14.91 4.09
N GLY A 627 -6.52 15.58 5.01
CA GLY A 627 -6.46 17.05 5.03
C GLY A 627 -6.23 17.68 6.40
N LYS A 628 -5.83 18.97 6.41
CA LYS A 628 -5.53 19.75 7.63
C LYS A 628 -6.71 19.90 8.60
N ASP A 629 -7.94 19.74 8.10
CA ASP A 629 -9.17 19.90 8.87
C ASP A 629 -9.76 18.58 9.38
N PHE A 630 -9.10 17.43 9.14
CA PHE A 630 -9.48 16.13 9.71
C PHE A 630 -10.95 15.74 9.47
N ASN A 631 -11.39 15.81 8.20
CA ASN A 631 -12.76 15.46 7.85
C ASN A 631 -12.94 13.93 7.86
N MET A 632 -14.08 13.47 8.40
CA MET A 632 -14.50 12.08 8.30
C MET A 632 -15.88 12.01 7.64
N THR A 633 -16.18 10.87 7.01
CA THR A 633 -17.52 10.60 6.51
C THR A 633 -18.54 10.48 7.64
N GLN A 634 -19.82 10.51 7.27
CA GLN A 634 -20.86 9.91 8.11
C GLN A 634 -20.55 8.41 8.35
N PRO A 635 -20.91 7.84 9.51
CA PRO A 635 -20.59 6.46 9.83
C PRO A 635 -21.32 5.49 8.92
N TYR A 636 -20.60 4.50 8.41
CA TYR A 636 -21.15 3.33 7.74
C TYR A 636 -21.52 2.29 8.80
N ASP A 637 -22.81 1.95 8.95
CA ASP A 637 -23.23 0.81 9.76
C ASP A 637 -22.78 -0.48 9.05
N ILE A 638 -21.94 -1.27 9.74
CA ILE A 638 -21.36 -2.49 9.15
C ILE A 638 -22.20 -3.75 9.47
N GLY A 639 -23.33 -3.59 10.17
CA GLY A 639 -24.31 -4.66 10.36
C GLY A 639 -23.87 -5.82 11.26
N ILE A 640 -22.70 -5.72 11.90
CA ILE A 640 -22.22 -6.72 12.87
C ILE A 640 -22.97 -6.50 14.18
N THR A 641 -23.94 -7.37 14.46
CA THR A 641 -24.68 -7.39 15.72
C THR A 641 -23.93 -8.25 16.76
N PRO A 642 -23.61 -7.70 17.94
CA PRO A 642 -23.11 -8.48 19.07
C PRO A 642 -24.04 -9.62 19.44
N ALA A 643 -23.47 -10.74 19.88
CA ALA A 643 -24.19 -11.68 20.72
C ALA A 643 -24.73 -10.96 21.98
N THR A 644 -25.98 -11.23 22.35
CA THR A 644 -26.60 -10.71 23.56
C THR A 644 -25.78 -11.16 24.77
N PRO A 645 -25.32 -10.25 25.66
CA PRO A 645 -24.55 -10.64 26.83
C PRO A 645 -25.39 -11.55 27.73
N ALA A 646 -24.76 -12.59 28.28
CA ALA A 646 -25.44 -13.44 29.25
C ALA A 646 -25.74 -12.65 30.54
N PRO A 647 -26.83 -12.94 31.27
CA PRO A 647 -27.12 -12.27 32.54
C PRO A 647 -25.95 -12.40 33.52
N GLY A 648 -25.33 -11.27 33.89
CA GLY A 648 -24.20 -11.22 34.83
C GLY A 648 -22.80 -11.17 34.20
N GLU A 649 -22.70 -11.17 32.87
CA GLU A 649 -21.42 -11.03 32.16
C GLU A 649 -20.89 -9.58 32.26
N LYS A 650 -19.69 -9.42 32.83
CA LYS A 650 -19.12 -8.10 33.18
C LYS A 650 -18.52 -7.34 31.99
N ASN A 651 -18.29 -8.02 30.87
CA ASN A 651 -17.71 -7.45 29.65
C ASN A 651 -18.31 -8.18 28.44
N PRO A 652 -19.13 -7.55 27.58
CA PRO A 652 -19.68 -8.22 26.41
C PRO A 652 -18.54 -8.61 25.48
N ALA A 653 -18.43 -9.89 25.15
CA ALA A 653 -17.32 -10.43 24.35
C ALA A 653 -17.12 -9.79 22.96
N ASN A 654 -18.07 -8.99 22.47
CA ASN A 654 -18.04 -8.33 21.17
C ASN A 654 -17.69 -6.82 21.22
N GLN A 655 -17.17 -6.32 22.35
CA GLN A 655 -16.72 -4.92 22.44
C GLN A 655 -15.35 -4.68 21.81
N TYR A 656 -14.60 -5.73 21.49
CA TYR A 656 -13.22 -5.65 20.99
C TYR A 656 -13.15 -6.04 19.52
N ALA A 657 -12.42 -5.24 18.74
CA ALA A 657 -12.10 -5.56 17.36
C ALA A 657 -10.65 -5.23 17.01
N PHE A 658 -10.09 -6.01 16.09
CA PHE A 658 -8.74 -5.81 15.58
C PHE A 658 -8.80 -5.60 14.08
N ALA A 659 -7.83 -4.83 13.60
CA ALA A 659 -7.65 -4.50 12.21
C ALA A 659 -6.53 -5.38 11.66
N TYR A 660 -6.81 -6.09 10.57
CA TYR A 660 -5.82 -6.93 9.90
C TYR A 660 -6.25 -7.17 8.46
N ASP A 661 -5.33 -7.06 7.51
CA ASP A 661 -5.58 -7.45 6.12
C ASP A 661 -5.54 -8.99 6.01
N TYR A 662 -6.69 -9.62 6.27
CA TYR A 662 -6.81 -11.06 6.47
C TYR A 662 -6.80 -11.83 5.14
N ASN A 663 -7.30 -11.22 4.07
CA ASN A 663 -7.25 -11.78 2.73
C ASN A 663 -6.08 -11.26 1.89
N LYS A 664 -5.29 -10.30 2.38
CA LYS A 664 -4.12 -9.68 1.72
C LYS A 664 -4.49 -8.96 0.43
N ASP A 665 -5.62 -8.27 0.45
CA ASP A 665 -6.05 -7.46 -0.67
C ASP A 665 -5.64 -5.98 -0.56
N GLY A 666 -4.93 -5.62 0.51
CA GLY A 666 -4.52 -4.25 0.80
C GLY A 666 -5.60 -3.42 1.50
N LEU A 667 -6.79 -3.99 1.72
CA LEU A 667 -7.80 -3.43 2.59
C LEU A 667 -7.69 -4.06 3.97
N THR A 668 -7.92 -3.26 4.99
CA THR A 668 -7.86 -3.75 6.36
C THR A 668 -9.22 -4.33 6.75
N ASP A 669 -9.23 -5.61 7.11
CA ASP A 669 -10.42 -6.31 7.56
C ASP A 669 -10.65 -6.13 9.05
N LEU A 670 -11.88 -6.41 9.48
CA LEU A 670 -12.27 -6.32 10.88
C LEU A 670 -12.41 -7.71 11.50
N ILE A 671 -11.64 -7.94 12.57
CA ILE A 671 -11.68 -9.16 13.36
C ILE A 671 -12.34 -8.86 14.70
N THR A 672 -13.51 -9.44 14.96
CA THR A 672 -14.27 -9.23 16.20
C THR A 672 -14.18 -10.45 17.11
N ILE A 673 -14.06 -10.23 18.41
CA ILE A 673 -14.13 -11.32 19.40
C ILE A 673 -15.60 -11.63 19.68
N ILE A 674 -15.92 -12.91 19.89
CA ILE A 674 -17.26 -13.39 20.20
C ILE A 674 -17.26 -14.45 21.31
N THR A 675 -18.37 -14.58 22.03
CA THR A 675 -18.68 -15.75 22.87
C THR A 675 -19.42 -16.80 22.05
N ALA A 676 -18.77 -17.94 21.81
CA ALA A 676 -19.38 -19.07 21.13
C ALA A 676 -20.14 -19.92 22.15
N ALA A 677 -21.47 -19.82 22.20
CA ALA A 677 -22.36 -20.78 22.89
C ALA A 677 -22.01 -21.19 24.34
N GLY A 678 -21.55 -20.25 25.19
CA GLY A 678 -21.36 -20.46 26.62
C GLY A 678 -20.28 -19.55 27.24
N PRO A 679 -20.19 -19.43 28.57
CA PRO A 679 -19.28 -18.49 29.26
C PRO A 679 -17.78 -18.85 29.19
N THR A 680 -17.41 -19.94 28.49
CA THR A 680 -16.04 -20.50 28.47
C THR A 680 -15.45 -20.71 27.08
N GLN A 681 -16.17 -20.39 26.00
CA GLN A 681 -15.69 -20.60 24.62
C GLN A 681 -15.68 -19.26 23.87
N CYS A 682 -14.48 -18.75 23.61
CA CYS A 682 -14.28 -17.50 22.87
C CYS A 682 -13.88 -17.82 21.44
N GLY A 683 -14.41 -17.04 20.50
CA GLY A 683 -14.13 -17.16 19.09
C GLY A 683 -13.78 -15.81 18.46
N MET A 684 -13.15 -15.83 17.30
CA MET A 684 -12.92 -14.66 16.46
C MET A 684 -13.70 -14.81 15.17
N ARG A 685 -14.44 -13.77 14.80
CA ARG A 685 -15.11 -13.64 13.49
C ARG A 685 -14.33 -12.65 12.64
N VAL A 686 -14.15 -12.98 11.37
CA VAL A 686 -13.50 -12.11 10.39
C VAL A 686 -14.54 -11.58 9.44
N SER A 687 -14.54 -10.26 9.24
CA SER A 687 -15.39 -9.54 8.30
C SER A 687 -14.52 -8.83 7.28
N LEU A 688 -14.53 -9.33 6.05
CA LEU A 688 -13.69 -8.81 4.97
C LEU A 688 -14.22 -7.49 4.45
N ALA A 689 -13.39 -6.45 4.42
CA ALA A 689 -13.73 -5.18 3.82
C ALA A 689 -13.80 -5.32 2.30
N GLY A 690 -14.66 -4.51 1.68
CA GLY A 690 -14.81 -4.51 0.23
C GLY A 690 -15.75 -3.40 -0.20
N TYR A 691 -15.72 -3.08 -1.49
CA TYR A 691 -16.55 -2.01 -2.02
C TYR A 691 -17.18 -2.45 -3.34
N THR A 692 -18.45 -2.82 -3.28
CA THR A 692 -19.21 -3.34 -4.41
C THR A 692 -20.53 -2.59 -4.54
N ASN A 693 -21.03 -2.43 -5.76
CA ASN A 693 -22.31 -1.74 -6.02
C ASN A 693 -22.40 -0.33 -5.38
N ASN A 694 -21.30 0.42 -5.37
CA ASN A 694 -21.19 1.75 -4.75
C ASN A 694 -21.46 1.77 -3.23
N LYS A 695 -21.12 0.68 -2.53
CA LYS A 695 -21.30 0.58 -1.09
C LYS A 695 -20.11 -0.13 -0.43
N LEU A 696 -19.66 0.41 0.69
CA LEU A 696 -18.76 -0.28 1.61
C LEU A 696 -19.49 -1.49 2.22
N THR A 697 -18.91 -2.66 2.08
CA THR A 697 -19.44 -3.94 2.52
C THR A 697 -18.45 -4.64 3.42
N PHE A 698 -18.97 -5.32 4.45
CA PHE A 698 -18.20 -6.21 5.31
C PHE A 698 -18.76 -7.63 5.15
N THR A 699 -18.00 -8.51 4.51
CA THR A 699 -18.43 -9.87 4.21
C THR A 699 -17.88 -10.83 5.25
N GLU A 700 -18.75 -11.43 6.05
CA GLU A 700 -18.33 -12.47 7.00
C GLU A 700 -17.89 -13.74 6.26
N LEU A 701 -16.75 -14.29 6.67
CA LEU A 701 -16.32 -15.61 6.23
C LEU A 701 -17.32 -16.68 6.68
N LYS A 702 -17.63 -17.62 5.77
CA LYS A 702 -18.54 -18.74 6.04
C LYS A 702 -17.80 -20.09 5.90
N ASN A 703 -18.23 -21.07 6.68
CA ASN A 703 -17.89 -22.49 6.49
C ASN A 703 -18.58 -23.03 5.23
N SER A 704 -18.18 -24.23 4.79
CA SER A 704 -18.79 -24.89 3.63
C SER A 704 -20.29 -25.19 3.77
N ASP A 705 -20.79 -25.23 5.00
CA ASP A 705 -22.21 -25.38 5.34
C ASP A 705 -22.99 -24.05 5.40
N GLY A 706 -22.33 -22.93 5.13
CA GLY A 706 -22.90 -21.58 5.14
C GLY A 706 -22.95 -20.90 6.52
N THR A 707 -22.53 -21.57 7.59
CA THR A 707 -22.43 -20.96 8.92
C THR A 707 -21.25 -20.00 9.02
N THR A 708 -21.29 -18.99 9.90
CA THR A 708 -20.16 -18.05 10.08
C THR A 708 -18.92 -18.81 10.55
N LYS A 709 -17.78 -18.61 9.87
CA LYS A 709 -16.49 -19.17 10.26
C LYS A 709 -16.03 -18.48 11.55
N VAL A 710 -15.78 -19.28 12.58
CA VAL A 710 -15.31 -18.82 13.89
C VAL A 710 -14.02 -19.54 14.21
N PHE A 711 -12.97 -18.77 14.43
CA PHE A 711 -11.68 -19.30 14.88
C PHE A 711 -11.67 -19.31 16.41
N ALA A 712 -11.25 -20.41 17.03
CA ALA A 712 -11.20 -20.51 18.49
C ALA A 712 -9.77 -20.22 18.98
N PRO A 713 -9.43 -18.97 19.36
CA PRO A 713 -8.13 -18.70 19.94
C PRO A 713 -8.02 -19.35 21.32
N GLN A 714 -7.10 -20.30 21.49
CA GLN A 714 -6.58 -20.73 22.80
C GLN A 714 -5.65 -19.65 23.43
N VAL A 715 -5.78 -18.40 23.00
CA VAL A 715 -4.83 -17.30 23.21
C VAL A 715 -5.07 -16.61 24.55
N PHE A 716 -6.29 -16.68 25.08
CA PHE A 716 -6.66 -16.08 26.36
C PHE A 716 -6.35 -17.05 27.49
N GLY A 717 -5.13 -16.97 28.02
CA GLY A 717 -4.77 -17.68 29.25
C GLY A 717 -5.74 -17.28 30.37
N THR A 718 -6.39 -18.30 30.96
CA THR A 718 -7.42 -18.25 32.02
C THR A 718 -8.88 -18.15 31.57
N SER A 719 -9.74 -18.83 32.34
CA SER A 719 -11.14 -19.12 32.07
C SER A 719 -12.00 -17.87 31.82
N GLY A 720 -12.43 -17.66 30.57
CA GLY A 720 -13.47 -16.70 30.16
C GLY A 720 -13.03 -15.73 29.06
N CYS A 721 -14.01 -15.08 28.39
CA CYS A 721 -13.76 -14.17 27.25
C CYS A 721 -13.35 -12.75 27.65
N THR A 722 -12.51 -12.64 28.68
CA THR A 722 -12.03 -11.35 29.17
C THR A 722 -10.75 -11.00 28.42
N VAL A 723 -10.83 -10.06 27.49
CA VAL A 723 -9.64 -9.39 26.94
C VAL A 723 -8.99 -8.60 28.08
N ASP A 724 -7.67 -8.70 28.22
CA ASP A 724 -6.94 -7.91 29.22
C ASP A 724 -7.27 -6.43 28.98
N SER A 725 -7.64 -5.71 30.04
CA SER A 725 -7.94 -4.28 29.97
C SER A 725 -6.72 -3.44 29.61
N ASP A 726 -5.51 -3.99 29.74
CA ASP A 726 -4.26 -3.39 29.29
C ASP A 726 -4.14 -3.50 27.75
N PRO A 727 -4.23 -2.39 27.00
CA PRO A 727 -4.16 -2.40 25.55
C PRO A 727 -2.85 -2.98 25.01
N ALA A 728 -1.74 -2.90 25.75
CA ALA A 728 -0.46 -3.47 25.35
C ALA A 728 -0.45 -5.01 25.43
N ARG A 729 -1.31 -5.59 26.28
CA ARG A 729 -1.51 -7.04 26.43
C ARG A 729 -2.65 -7.56 25.55
N ALA A 730 -3.54 -6.68 25.13
CA ALA A 730 -4.58 -6.97 24.14
C ALA A 730 -4.07 -6.95 22.68
N ARG A 731 -2.78 -6.66 22.43
CA ARG A 731 -2.18 -6.77 21.10
C ARG A 731 -1.87 -8.24 20.78
N PHE A 732 -2.67 -8.84 19.89
CA PHE A 732 -2.52 -10.23 19.45
C PHE A 732 -1.82 -10.38 18.09
N LEU A 733 -1.66 -9.31 17.32
CA LEU A 733 -0.90 -9.36 16.07
C LEU A 733 0.51 -8.91 16.39
N SER A 734 1.48 -9.76 16.14
CA SER A 734 2.86 -9.45 16.48
C SER A 734 3.78 -10.15 15.51
N GLY A 735 4.11 -9.40 14.46
CA GLY A 735 5.25 -9.70 13.61
C GLY A 735 5.15 -10.99 12.78
N ASP A 736 6.01 -11.10 11.77
CA ASP A 736 6.25 -12.28 10.94
C ASP A 736 7.32 -13.19 11.58
N VAL A 737 6.91 -13.99 12.57
CA VAL A 737 7.84 -14.81 13.39
C VAL A 737 8.31 -16.08 12.68
N ASN A 738 7.66 -16.48 11.58
CA ASN A 738 8.09 -17.58 10.72
C ASN A 738 8.81 -17.11 9.44
N ASN A 739 8.94 -15.79 9.23
CA ASN A 739 9.59 -15.16 8.09
C ASN A 739 8.93 -15.52 6.75
N ASP A 740 7.60 -15.60 6.73
CA ASP A 740 6.78 -15.86 5.54
C ASP A 740 6.20 -14.61 4.88
N GLY A 741 6.52 -13.43 5.42
CA GLY A 741 6.17 -12.10 4.94
C GLY A 741 4.81 -11.62 5.39
N ILE A 742 4.14 -12.33 6.30
CA ILE A 742 2.79 -12.04 6.75
C ILE A 742 2.79 -11.97 8.28
N PRO A 743 2.19 -10.95 8.88
CA PRO A 743 2.14 -10.88 10.33
C PRO A 743 1.36 -12.06 10.93
N ASP A 744 1.94 -12.66 11.95
CA ASP A 744 1.42 -13.79 12.71
C ASP A 744 0.59 -13.34 13.92
N LEU A 745 -0.25 -14.26 14.41
CA LEU A 745 -0.91 -14.08 15.69
C LEU A 745 0.04 -14.50 16.82
N ARG A 746 0.42 -13.50 17.62
CA ARG A 746 1.28 -13.53 18.81
C ARG A 746 1.19 -14.86 19.54
N PHE A 747 2.23 -15.68 19.33
CA PHE A 747 2.56 -16.97 19.97
C PHE A 747 1.96 -18.26 19.43
N ARG A 748 0.99 -18.25 18.51
CA ARG A 748 0.33 -19.53 18.13
C ARG A 748 -0.13 -19.69 16.70
N TYR A 749 -0.49 -18.66 15.94
CA TYR A 749 -1.05 -18.92 14.61
C TYR A 749 -0.20 -18.25 13.54
N LEU A 750 0.40 -19.07 12.70
CA LEU A 750 1.21 -18.61 11.58
C LEU A 750 0.30 -18.09 10.47
N GLY A 751 0.66 -16.97 9.85
CA GLY A 751 0.11 -16.49 8.61
C GLY A 751 0.23 -17.56 7.54
N LYS A 752 -0.72 -17.59 6.61
CA LYS A 752 -0.66 -18.51 5.47
C LYS A 752 0.08 -17.86 4.32
N MET A 753 1.19 -18.41 3.88
CA MET A 753 2.17 -17.71 3.02
C MET A 753 1.66 -17.11 1.69
N GLN A 754 0.65 -17.69 1.04
CA GLN A 754 0.35 -17.29 -0.35
C GLN A 754 -0.40 -15.95 -0.42
N HIS A 755 0.17 -14.98 -1.15
CA HIS A 755 -0.48 -13.72 -1.48
C HIS A 755 -1.49 -13.93 -2.63
N PRO A 756 -2.72 -13.37 -2.56
CA PRO A 756 -3.64 -13.43 -3.69
C PRO A 756 -3.16 -12.55 -4.84
N ASP A 757 -3.71 -12.81 -6.02
CA ASP A 757 -3.68 -11.91 -7.18
C ASP A 757 -2.28 -11.60 -7.74
N LEU A 758 -1.29 -12.41 -7.39
CA LEU A 758 0.01 -12.42 -8.05
C LEU A 758 -0.04 -13.29 -9.31
N LEU A 759 0.56 -12.81 -10.40
CA LEU A 759 0.60 -13.54 -11.66
C LEU A 759 1.47 -14.78 -11.47
N LYS A 760 0.88 -15.97 -11.62
CA LYS A 760 1.55 -17.26 -11.41
C LYS A 760 2.13 -17.82 -12.70
N SER A 761 1.39 -17.76 -13.80
CA SER A 761 1.92 -18.19 -15.10
C SER A 761 1.22 -17.54 -16.27
N VAL A 762 1.93 -17.49 -17.40
CA VAL A 762 1.41 -17.06 -18.70
C VAL A 762 1.61 -18.19 -19.69
N VAL A 763 0.55 -18.60 -20.37
CA VAL A 763 0.59 -19.61 -21.44
C VAL A 763 0.21 -18.95 -22.75
N ASN A 764 1.06 -19.07 -23.77
CA ASN A 764 0.72 -18.60 -25.10
C ASN A 764 -0.21 -19.59 -25.82
N GLY A 765 -0.78 -19.15 -26.94
CA GLY A 765 -1.69 -19.97 -27.74
C GLY A 765 -1.13 -21.30 -28.28
N PHE A 766 0.18 -21.53 -28.17
CA PHE A 766 0.87 -22.72 -28.65
C PHE A 766 1.43 -23.58 -27.50
N GLY A 767 1.10 -23.26 -26.25
CA GLY A 767 1.48 -24.05 -25.08
C GLY A 767 2.83 -23.68 -24.45
N ALA A 768 3.54 -22.67 -24.96
CA ALA A 768 4.73 -22.15 -24.27
C ALA A 768 4.28 -21.46 -22.98
N LYS A 769 4.93 -21.81 -21.87
CA LYS A 769 4.55 -21.39 -20.53
C LYS A 769 5.70 -20.64 -19.86
N VAL A 770 5.39 -19.48 -19.29
CA VAL A 770 6.23 -18.74 -18.35
C VAL A 770 5.64 -18.92 -16.96
N GLU A 771 6.43 -19.34 -15.99
CA GLU A 771 6.03 -19.46 -14.57
C GLU A 771 6.78 -18.43 -13.72
N LEU A 772 6.07 -17.87 -12.75
CA LEU A 772 6.59 -16.88 -11.81
C LEU A 772 6.41 -17.40 -10.39
N GLU A 773 7.50 -17.37 -9.62
CA GLU A 773 7.55 -17.71 -8.21
C GLU A 773 7.93 -16.47 -7.40
N TYR A 774 7.36 -16.37 -6.20
CA TYR A 774 7.51 -15.22 -5.32
C TYR A 774 8.00 -15.72 -3.97
N SER A 775 8.99 -15.01 -3.44
CA SER A 775 9.46 -15.15 -2.07
C SER A 775 9.51 -13.77 -1.42
N THR A 776 9.46 -13.76 -0.11
CA THR A 776 9.66 -12.56 0.69
C THR A 776 11.10 -12.08 0.56
N LEU A 777 11.29 -10.78 0.78
CA LEU A 777 12.63 -10.21 0.89
C LEU A 777 13.08 -10.44 2.32
N THR A 778 14.17 -11.19 2.50
CA THR A 778 14.83 -11.31 3.81
C THR A 778 15.95 -10.28 3.91
N GLY A 779 16.37 -9.91 5.13
CA GLY A 779 17.49 -8.97 5.34
C GLY A 779 18.79 -9.41 4.65
N ALA A 780 18.96 -10.72 4.43
CA ALA A 780 20.11 -11.29 3.70
C ALA A 780 20.07 -11.10 2.17
N ASP A 781 18.94 -10.64 1.61
CA ASP A 781 18.74 -10.44 0.16
C ASP A 781 19.06 -9.01 -0.32
N ASN A 782 19.25 -8.06 0.61
CA ASN A 782 19.75 -6.69 0.37
C ASN A 782 21.27 -6.64 0.53
#